data_AF-A0A1E4F765-F1
#
_entry.id   AF-A0A1E4F765-F1
#
_cell.length_a   1.000
_cell.length_b   1.000
_cell.length_c   1.000
_cell.angle_alpha   90.00
_cell.angle_beta   90.00
_cell.angle_gamma   90.00
#
_symmetry.space_group_name_H-M   'P 1'
#
loop_
_entity.id
_entity.type
_entity.pdbx_description
1 polymer ?
#
loop_
_entity_poly.entity_id
_entity_poly.type
_entity_poly.pdbx_seq_one_letter_code
_entity_poly.pdbx_strand_id
1 'polypeptide(L)'
;MHQEDSDKLLRAESLARIYIDTLAIAEGVSTNIMKRQDDQVIDLLADLATGAISDAPRLRVDLVLAAILLGRAVAGEQSLASRLRQGQDAVLVIETHSQEWVDLIEDVVERCAIQKATTRKTVVARDGTERSHSPDRGNDTILKGLTHGWPVIGIAPDPKRHLPSSLLRTAEYHLALAPIDGWAVRLLLEAITGDQFAGEIDEAIVRASDISDFCLSFRSDYSAERCLARLAELVTNKRKFTSDGPTLEELHGYGEAADWGLELSADLKDYRAGRLQWDEIANRSLLLSGPPGVGKTSFAKALAKSAGIHLVSTSVADWNAASYLSGTLQAIRSAFAEAKKHAPSVLFIDEFDGISSRENLTGDYVEYWSQIINMLLECMSGAADQEGVILVAATNHPGRIDRAILRAGRIDHHIALEKPGVDDLAQILRFHLGPDTLIEADLMPAALAARGATGADAEAWVRRAKATARRSRRALSMTDLLTQIRGRVSDLPPETRWRVAVHEAGHIIAARTLEIGRVVGVSIASEGGSVELASTPGEDTDEALIDKSIAFLLAGRAAEILVLGSPGVGSGGARSDSDLARATELAKMAETVFGYGVLGLVHVTTTNIAEVVRYPGLLPAMRERLDRGLTRARDLLTHHRGELDNLAKALNLRGYLSADDVEAISQVPGSGGTKAARRHRVDQDKKKAA
;
A
#
# COMPACT_ATOMS: atom_id res chain seq x y z
N MET A 1 25.30 34.46 18.38
CA MET A 1 24.46 33.73 17.41
C MET A 1 23.34 34.60 16.87
N HIS A 2 22.42 35.13 17.70
CA HIS A 2 21.28 35.94 17.22
C HIS A 2 21.61 37.18 16.37
N GLN A 3 22.72 37.87 16.64
CA GLN A 3 23.06 39.10 15.91
C GLN A 3 23.67 38.82 14.53
N GLU A 4 24.44 37.74 14.40
CA GLU A 4 25.09 37.35 13.14
C GLU A 4 24.08 36.74 12.15
N ASP A 5 23.10 35.98 12.66
CA ASP A 5 22.00 35.45 11.84
C ASP A 5 21.05 36.57 11.39
N SER A 6 20.80 37.57 12.26
CA SER A 6 20.02 38.77 11.90
C SER A 6 20.70 39.57 10.78
N ASP A 7 22.02 39.78 10.86
CA ASP A 7 22.79 40.50 9.84
C ASP A 7 22.88 39.72 8.52
N LYS A 8 22.86 38.39 8.55
CA LYS A 8 22.76 37.56 7.34
C LYS A 8 21.39 37.70 6.68
N LEU A 9 20.31 37.68 7.47
CA LEU A 9 18.94 37.81 6.95
C LEU A 9 18.70 39.19 6.32
N LEU A 10 19.19 40.27 6.94
CA LEU A 10 19.10 41.63 6.41
C LEU A 10 19.84 41.78 5.07
N ARG A 11 21.00 41.13 4.93
CA ARG A 11 21.75 41.10 3.65
C ARG A 11 21.03 40.28 2.59
N ALA A 12 20.46 39.13 2.95
CA ALA A 12 19.67 38.29 2.06
C ALA A 12 18.44 39.04 1.55
N GLU A 13 17.73 39.74 2.44
CA GLU A 13 16.59 40.57 2.08
C GLU A 13 16.99 41.70 1.14
N SER A 14 18.04 42.46 1.48
CA SER A 14 18.54 43.54 0.62
C SER A 14 18.93 43.05 -0.78
N LEU A 15 19.56 41.88 -0.87
CA LEU A 15 19.98 41.32 -2.16
C LEU A 15 18.79 40.76 -2.96
N ALA A 16 17.85 40.08 -2.32
CA ALA A 16 16.61 39.60 -2.95
C ALA A 16 15.81 40.77 -3.55
N ARG A 17 15.65 41.87 -2.81
CA ARG A 17 14.98 43.09 -3.30
C ARG A 17 15.65 43.65 -4.54
N ILE A 18 16.99 43.75 -4.55
CA ILE A 18 17.75 44.21 -5.73
C ILE A 18 17.52 43.31 -6.95
N TYR A 19 17.47 41.99 -6.77
CA TYR A 19 17.23 41.06 -7.87
C TYR A 19 15.80 41.19 -8.40
N ILE A 20 14.81 41.33 -7.52
CA ILE A 20 13.41 41.58 -7.89
C ILE A 20 13.27 42.88 -8.68
N ASP A 21 13.87 43.98 -8.21
CA ASP A 21 13.85 45.27 -8.92
C ASP A 21 14.49 45.17 -10.31
N THR A 22 15.58 44.42 -10.41
CA THR A 22 16.28 44.20 -11.69
C THR A 22 15.42 43.38 -12.66
N LEU A 23 14.72 42.35 -12.18
CA LEU A 23 13.74 41.59 -12.98
C LEU A 23 12.59 42.48 -13.43
N ALA A 24 12.04 43.31 -12.55
CA ALA A 24 10.93 44.21 -12.86
C ALA A 24 11.30 45.19 -13.99
N ILE A 25 12.51 45.76 -13.92
CA ILE A 25 13.04 46.63 -14.98
C ILE A 25 13.20 45.86 -16.30
N ALA A 26 13.74 44.64 -16.25
CA ALA A 26 13.93 43.80 -17.44
C ALA A 26 12.60 43.39 -18.10
N GLU A 27 11.55 43.21 -17.32
CA GLU A 27 10.19 42.90 -17.81
C GLU A 27 9.38 44.15 -18.18
N GLY A 28 9.93 45.37 -18.02
CA GLY A 28 9.26 46.62 -18.41
C GLY A 28 8.14 47.05 -17.45
N VAL A 29 8.16 46.58 -16.21
CA VAL A 29 7.16 46.91 -15.17
C VAL A 29 7.50 48.29 -14.58
N SER A 30 6.59 49.27 -14.68
CA SER A 30 6.79 50.61 -14.10
C SER A 30 6.80 50.52 -12.57
N THR A 31 7.95 50.80 -11.94
CA THR A 31 8.16 50.52 -10.52
C THR A 31 7.95 51.73 -9.62
N ASN A 32 7.10 51.52 -8.61
CA ASN A 32 7.21 52.16 -7.30
C ASN A 32 7.51 51.07 -6.26
N ILE A 33 8.37 50.12 -6.64
CA ILE A 33 8.50 48.81 -6.00
C ILE A 33 9.62 48.89 -4.95
N MET A 34 9.24 48.55 -3.71
CA MET A 34 10.09 48.40 -2.52
C MET A 34 10.87 49.68 -2.11
N LYS A 35 10.14 50.65 -1.53
CA LYS A 35 10.69 51.92 -0.98
C LYS A 35 11.95 51.69 -0.13
N ARG A 36 13.08 52.24 -0.59
CA ARG A 36 14.28 52.46 0.24
C ARG A 36 14.09 53.70 1.11
N GLN A 37 14.58 53.64 2.35
CA GLN A 37 14.54 54.79 3.27
C GLN A 37 15.67 55.81 3.04
N ASP A 38 16.63 55.54 2.14
CA ASP A 38 17.67 56.50 1.73
C ASP A 38 18.06 56.24 0.27
N ASP A 39 17.78 57.20 -0.62
CA ASP A 39 18.74 57.77 -1.60
C ASP A 39 18.06 58.53 -2.76
N GLN A 40 18.54 59.77 -2.96
CA GLN A 40 18.07 60.83 -3.87
C GLN A 40 18.46 60.61 -5.35
N VAL A 41 18.25 59.43 -5.92
CA VAL A 41 18.66 59.17 -7.33
C VAL A 41 17.48 58.96 -8.29
N ILE A 42 16.23 58.96 -7.81
CA ILE A 42 15.04 58.63 -8.64
C ILE A 42 14.36 59.87 -9.27
N ASP A 43 14.94 61.07 -9.18
CA ASP A 43 14.31 62.30 -9.72
C ASP A 43 14.69 62.68 -11.17
N LEU A 44 15.38 61.81 -11.92
CA LEU A 44 15.84 62.14 -13.28
C LEU A 44 15.22 61.32 -14.43
N LEU A 45 14.22 60.47 -14.18
CA LEU A 45 13.58 59.67 -15.23
C LEU A 45 12.04 59.69 -15.21
N ALA A 46 11.43 60.55 -14.39
CA ALA A 46 9.97 60.61 -14.23
C ALA A 46 9.21 61.35 -15.36
N ASP A 47 9.89 61.94 -16.35
CA ASP A 47 9.26 62.81 -17.35
C ASP A 47 8.92 62.15 -18.71
N LEU A 48 8.95 60.82 -18.83
CA LEU A 48 8.74 60.13 -20.12
C LEU A 48 7.65 59.06 -20.19
N ALA A 49 6.63 59.11 -19.33
CA ALA A 49 5.50 58.16 -19.44
C ALA A 49 4.14 58.78 -19.11
N THR A 50 3.61 59.60 -20.02
CA THR A 50 2.16 59.85 -20.11
C THR A 50 1.58 59.10 -21.31
N GLY A 51 0.73 58.10 -21.07
CA GLY A 51 -0.05 57.46 -22.15
C GLY A 51 -0.66 56.11 -21.81
N ALA A 52 -1.88 56.15 -21.28
CA ALA A 52 -3.00 55.18 -21.26
C ALA A 52 -2.87 53.69 -21.72
N ILE A 53 -3.66 52.88 -21.00
CA ILE A 53 -4.17 51.49 -21.22
C ILE A 53 -3.38 50.37 -20.50
N SER A 54 -4.08 49.77 -19.53
CA SER A 54 -3.65 48.78 -18.52
C SER A 54 -3.43 47.38 -19.12
N ASP A 55 -2.29 47.17 -19.75
CA ASP A 55 -1.68 45.85 -19.92
C ASP A 55 -0.21 45.91 -19.50
N ALA A 56 0.01 46.44 -18.29
CA ALA A 56 1.34 46.55 -17.73
C ALA A 56 1.90 45.13 -17.49
N PRO A 57 3.13 44.84 -17.94
CA PRO A 57 3.76 43.55 -17.69
C PRO A 57 3.78 43.25 -16.17
N ARG A 58 3.56 41.99 -15.80
CA ARG A 58 3.51 41.53 -14.40
C ARG A 58 4.71 40.61 -14.14
N LEU A 59 5.31 40.76 -12.97
CA LEU A 59 6.40 39.90 -12.51
C LEU A 59 5.96 38.43 -12.47
N ARG A 60 6.74 37.57 -13.10
CA ARG A 60 6.59 36.12 -13.04
C ARG A 60 6.93 35.57 -11.64
N VAL A 61 5.98 34.86 -11.02
CA VAL A 61 6.07 34.33 -9.64
C VAL A 61 7.26 33.36 -9.47
N ASP A 62 7.48 32.47 -10.43
CA ASP A 62 8.58 31.50 -10.44
C ASP A 62 9.96 32.18 -10.48
N LEU A 63 10.13 33.20 -11.32
CA LEU A 63 11.36 34.00 -11.39
C LEU A 63 11.61 34.81 -10.13
N VAL A 64 10.56 35.39 -9.53
CA VAL A 64 10.67 36.11 -8.25
C VAL A 64 11.11 35.17 -7.13
N LEU A 65 10.52 33.97 -7.04
CA LEU A 65 10.95 32.95 -6.07
C LEU A 65 12.41 32.53 -6.29
N ALA A 66 12.81 32.28 -7.53
CA ALA A 66 14.20 31.96 -7.88
C ALA A 66 15.16 33.10 -7.47
N ALA A 67 14.78 34.36 -7.69
CA ALA A 67 15.53 35.53 -7.26
C ALA A 67 15.69 35.64 -5.74
N ILE A 68 14.61 35.38 -4.99
CA ILE A 68 14.64 35.39 -3.52
C ILE A 68 15.59 34.32 -2.98
N LEU A 69 15.45 33.08 -3.46
CA LEU A 69 16.27 31.96 -2.99
C LEU A 69 17.74 32.12 -3.39
N LEU A 70 18.02 32.56 -4.62
CA LEU A 70 19.38 32.84 -5.07
C LEU A 70 20.00 34.01 -4.28
N GLY A 71 19.25 35.08 -4.06
CA GLY A 71 19.68 36.22 -3.25
C GLY A 71 20.07 35.78 -1.83
N ARG A 72 19.28 34.90 -1.21
CA ARG A 72 19.60 34.30 0.10
C ARG A 72 20.89 33.49 0.06
N ALA A 73 21.05 32.61 -0.92
CA ALA A 73 22.24 31.77 -1.05
C ALA A 73 23.51 32.62 -1.25
N VAL A 74 23.46 33.62 -2.12
CA VAL A 74 24.60 34.51 -2.40
C VAL A 74 24.93 35.41 -1.21
N ALA A 75 23.93 35.87 -0.44
CA ALA A 75 24.15 36.69 0.75
C ALA A 75 24.77 35.91 1.92
N GLY A 76 24.61 34.58 1.93
CA GLY A 76 25.25 33.69 2.91
C GLY A 76 26.77 33.74 2.86
N GLU A 77 27.35 33.97 1.67
CA GLU A 77 28.79 34.02 1.45
C GLU A 77 29.34 35.46 1.50
N GLN A 78 30.25 35.71 2.44
CA GLN A 78 30.91 37.02 2.56
C GLN A 78 31.73 37.30 1.29
N SER A 79 31.61 38.51 0.74
CA SER A 79 32.25 39.01 -0.50
C SER A 79 31.71 38.50 -1.85
N LEU A 80 31.00 37.36 -1.92
CA LEU A 80 30.53 36.77 -3.19
C LEU A 80 29.63 37.73 -3.98
N ALA A 81 28.65 38.35 -3.30
CA ALA A 81 27.74 39.33 -3.91
C ALA A 81 28.47 40.56 -4.49
N SER A 82 29.62 40.95 -3.92
CA SER A 82 30.42 42.06 -4.44
C SER A 82 31.26 41.63 -5.64
N ARG A 83 31.87 40.43 -5.58
CA ARG A 83 32.70 39.87 -6.66
C ARG A 83 31.87 39.65 -7.93
N LEU A 84 30.67 39.07 -7.80
CA LEU A 84 29.74 38.86 -8.92
C LEU A 84 29.32 40.17 -9.58
N ARG A 85 28.96 41.19 -8.77
CA ARG A 85 28.59 42.52 -9.28
C ARG A 85 29.74 43.25 -9.98
N GLN A 86 30.96 43.06 -9.49
CA GLN A 86 32.16 43.67 -10.08
C GLN A 86 32.72 42.89 -11.27
N GLY A 87 32.17 41.70 -11.58
CA GLY A 87 32.64 40.85 -12.68
C GLY A 87 34.01 40.23 -12.43
N GLN A 88 34.36 40.00 -11.16
CA GLN A 88 35.61 39.36 -10.77
C GLN A 88 35.56 37.84 -11.00
N ASP A 89 36.72 37.20 -10.98
CA ASP A 89 36.97 35.77 -11.20
C ASP A 89 36.36 34.87 -10.11
N ALA A 90 35.04 34.80 -10.02
CA ALA A 90 34.36 33.90 -9.10
C ALA A 90 34.01 32.58 -9.81
N VAL A 91 34.42 31.45 -9.23
CA VAL A 91 34.02 30.11 -9.68
C VAL A 91 33.01 29.55 -8.69
N LEU A 92 31.78 29.32 -9.12
CA LEU A 92 30.71 28.89 -8.23
C LEU A 92 29.85 27.79 -8.82
N VAL A 93 29.32 26.96 -7.92
CA VAL A 93 28.38 25.89 -8.22
C VAL A 93 27.09 26.16 -7.45
N ILE A 94 25.96 26.15 -8.14
CA ILE A 94 24.62 26.28 -7.56
C ILE A 94 23.91 24.93 -7.69
N GLU A 95 23.58 24.36 -6.54
CA GLU A 95 22.75 23.18 -6.41
C GLU A 95 21.27 23.58 -6.30
N THR A 96 20.45 23.11 -7.23
CA THR A 96 19.02 23.43 -7.30
C THR A 96 18.17 22.32 -6.68
N HIS A 97 16.95 22.66 -6.24
CA HIS A 97 16.01 21.68 -5.66
C HIS A 97 15.57 20.59 -6.64
N SER A 98 15.42 20.95 -7.91
CA SER A 98 15.00 20.05 -8.98
C SER A 98 15.42 20.58 -10.35
N GLN A 99 15.10 19.81 -11.39
CA GLN A 99 15.36 20.14 -12.79
C GLN A 99 14.65 21.44 -13.21
N GLU A 100 13.40 21.64 -12.76
CA GLU A 100 12.56 22.81 -13.10
C GLU A 100 13.17 24.14 -12.64
N TRP A 101 14.05 24.12 -11.63
CA TRP A 101 14.70 25.31 -11.10
C TRP A 101 15.94 25.73 -11.89
N VAL A 102 16.51 24.85 -12.73
CA VAL A 102 17.78 25.12 -13.40
C VAL A 102 17.65 26.32 -14.34
N ASP A 103 16.68 26.30 -15.24
CA ASP A 103 16.44 27.38 -16.21
C ASP A 103 16.04 28.68 -15.51
N LEU A 104 15.24 28.60 -14.44
CA LEU A 104 14.84 29.77 -13.65
C LEU A 104 16.04 30.44 -12.99
N ILE A 105 16.94 29.64 -12.40
CA ILE A 105 18.13 30.16 -11.72
C ILE A 105 19.16 30.65 -12.74
N GLU A 106 19.30 29.99 -13.89
CA GLU A 106 20.09 30.50 -15.00
C GLU A 106 19.60 31.90 -15.40
N ASP A 107 18.30 32.07 -15.65
CA ASP A 107 17.72 33.35 -16.06
C ASP A 107 17.94 34.46 -15.01
N VAL A 108 17.76 34.15 -13.72
CA VAL A 108 18.02 35.09 -12.62
C VAL A 108 19.52 35.43 -12.51
N VAL A 109 20.40 34.44 -12.61
CA VAL A 109 21.87 34.66 -12.63
C VAL A 109 22.24 35.56 -13.79
N GLU A 110 21.63 35.34 -14.96
CA GLU A 110 21.94 36.09 -16.15
C GLU A 110 21.51 37.55 -16.08
N ARG A 111 20.32 37.81 -15.52
CA ARG A 111 19.72 39.16 -15.45
C ARG A 111 20.15 39.95 -14.21
N CYS A 112 20.33 39.29 -13.07
CA CYS A 112 20.38 39.96 -11.77
C CYS A 112 21.76 39.90 -11.11
N ALA A 113 22.40 38.72 -11.13
CA ALA A 113 23.68 38.54 -10.44
C ALA A 113 24.86 39.21 -11.16
N ILE A 114 24.74 39.43 -12.48
CA ILE A 114 25.81 39.99 -13.33
C ILE A 114 25.28 41.25 -14.02
N GLN A 115 25.49 42.41 -13.39
CA GLN A 115 24.86 43.68 -13.76
C GLN A 115 25.36 44.33 -15.06
N LYS A 116 26.53 43.93 -15.59
CA LYS A 116 27.06 44.49 -16.85
C LYS A 116 26.86 43.49 -17.98
N ALA A 117 25.98 43.79 -18.92
CA ALA A 117 25.73 43.00 -20.14
C ALA A 117 27.01 42.75 -20.99
N THR A 118 28.06 43.55 -20.78
CA THR A 118 29.36 43.45 -21.46
C THR A 118 30.39 42.56 -20.74
N THR A 119 30.10 42.07 -19.54
CA THR A 119 31.01 41.20 -18.79
C THR A 119 30.96 39.80 -19.38
N ARG A 120 32.08 39.33 -19.93
CA ARG A 120 32.19 37.96 -20.41
C ARG A 120 32.13 37.01 -19.20
N LYS A 121 31.31 35.97 -19.32
CA LYS A 121 31.01 34.99 -18.27
C LYS A 121 30.89 33.60 -18.88
N THR A 122 30.94 32.56 -18.05
CA THR A 122 30.66 31.18 -18.47
C THR A 122 29.63 30.58 -17.53
N VAL A 123 28.40 30.46 -18.00
CA VAL A 123 27.32 29.78 -17.28
C VAL A 123 27.12 28.40 -17.91
N VAL A 124 27.03 27.37 -17.07
CA VAL A 124 26.74 25.99 -17.47
C VAL A 124 25.58 25.49 -16.64
N ALA A 125 24.37 25.62 -17.19
CA ALA A 125 23.15 25.08 -16.62
C ALA A 125 22.88 23.67 -17.17
N ARG A 126 22.66 22.69 -16.28
CA ARG A 126 22.41 21.29 -16.63
C ARG A 126 21.39 20.65 -15.70
N ASP A 127 20.18 20.49 -16.22
CA ASP A 127 19.03 19.82 -15.57
C ASP A 127 19.16 18.28 -15.49
N GLY A 128 20.12 17.70 -16.21
CA GLY A 128 20.31 16.25 -16.32
C GLY A 128 19.36 15.53 -17.28
N THR A 129 18.57 16.23 -18.09
CA THR A 129 17.67 15.60 -19.09
C THR A 129 18.44 15.12 -20.32
N GLU A 130 19.49 15.82 -20.72
CA GLU A 130 20.35 15.41 -21.84
C GLU A 130 21.46 14.44 -21.42
N ARG A 131 21.75 13.45 -22.28
CA ARG A 131 22.91 12.57 -22.11
C ARG A 131 24.26 13.30 -22.18
N SER A 132 24.27 14.52 -22.71
CA SER A 132 25.43 15.40 -22.78
C SER A 132 25.80 16.00 -21.40
N HIS A 133 24.87 15.96 -20.44
CA HIS A 133 25.03 16.47 -19.07
C HIS A 133 25.83 15.50 -18.21
N SER A 134 27.11 15.33 -18.56
CA SER A 134 28.05 14.48 -17.81
C SER A 134 29.32 15.23 -17.42
N PRO A 135 30.06 14.75 -16.40
CA PRO A 135 31.26 15.44 -15.91
C PRO A 135 32.42 15.45 -16.90
N ASP A 136 32.38 14.58 -17.91
CA ASP A 136 33.40 14.49 -18.96
C ASP A 136 33.19 15.51 -20.09
N ARG A 137 32.00 16.11 -20.17
CA ARG A 137 31.63 17.04 -21.25
C ARG A 137 31.71 18.49 -20.78
N GLY A 138 32.22 19.38 -21.63
CA GLY A 138 32.24 20.83 -21.38
C GLY A 138 33.44 21.35 -20.59
N ASN A 139 34.39 20.50 -20.22
CA ASN A 139 35.58 20.87 -19.45
C ASN A 139 36.44 21.96 -20.14
N ASP A 140 36.54 21.93 -21.47
CA ASP A 140 37.28 22.94 -22.26
C ASP A 140 36.66 24.34 -22.14
N THR A 141 35.34 24.43 -22.05
CA THR A 141 34.62 25.70 -21.91
C THR A 141 34.90 26.33 -20.54
N ILE A 142 34.91 25.50 -19.49
CA ILE A 142 35.29 25.92 -18.14
C ILE A 142 36.75 26.43 -18.12
N LEU A 143 37.68 25.66 -18.69
CA LEU A 143 39.09 26.04 -18.75
C LEU A 143 39.30 27.38 -19.49
N LYS A 144 38.53 27.63 -20.56
CA LYS A 144 38.55 28.91 -21.28
C LYS A 144 38.10 30.05 -20.37
N GLY A 145 36.99 29.89 -19.65
CA GLY A 145 36.50 30.91 -18.70
C GLY A 145 37.55 31.25 -17.64
N LEU A 146 38.14 30.22 -17.02
CA LEU A 146 39.19 30.36 -16.01
C LEU A 146 40.43 31.07 -16.55
N THR A 147 40.89 30.72 -17.77
CA THR A 147 42.08 31.34 -18.37
C THR A 147 41.92 32.85 -18.60
N HIS A 148 40.69 33.30 -18.84
CA HIS A 148 40.39 34.70 -19.08
C HIS A 148 39.97 35.47 -17.81
N GLY A 149 39.95 34.81 -16.64
CA GLY A 149 39.50 35.41 -15.38
C GLY A 149 38.01 35.77 -15.39
N TRP A 150 37.19 35.07 -16.17
CA TRP A 150 35.74 35.30 -16.20
C TRP A 150 35.06 34.59 -15.04
N PRO A 151 33.93 35.12 -14.54
CA PRO A 151 33.06 34.36 -13.64
C PRO A 151 32.62 33.07 -14.31
N VAL A 152 32.76 31.94 -13.61
CA VAL A 152 32.33 30.63 -14.08
C VAL A 152 31.29 30.07 -13.11
N ILE A 153 30.09 29.81 -13.62
CA ILE A 153 28.92 29.44 -12.83
C ILE A 153 28.36 28.12 -13.35
N GLY A 154 28.26 27.12 -12.49
CA GLY A 154 27.57 25.86 -12.78
C GLY A 154 26.25 25.79 -12.04
N ILE A 155 25.19 25.34 -12.71
CA ILE A 155 23.85 25.21 -12.13
C ILE A 155 23.33 23.81 -12.43
N ALA A 156 23.02 23.02 -11.41
CA ALA A 156 22.47 21.68 -11.59
C ALA A 156 21.75 21.18 -10.33
N PRO A 157 20.78 20.27 -10.44
CA PRO A 157 20.15 19.64 -9.28
C PRO A 157 21.07 18.59 -8.63
N ASP A 158 21.97 17.99 -9.41
CA ASP A 158 23.06 17.14 -8.92
C ASP A 158 24.37 17.60 -9.60
N PRO A 159 25.08 18.57 -8.99
CA PRO A 159 26.32 19.09 -9.53
C PRO A 159 27.35 18.02 -9.86
N LYS A 160 27.51 17.01 -8.99
CA LYS A 160 28.54 15.98 -9.14
C LYS A 160 28.30 15.10 -10.37
N ARG A 161 27.03 14.84 -10.66
CA ARG A 161 26.63 14.01 -11.80
C ARG A 161 26.54 14.79 -13.10
N HIS A 162 26.08 16.04 -13.06
CA HIS A 162 25.73 16.76 -14.28
C HIS A 162 26.79 17.77 -14.72
N LEU A 163 27.49 18.43 -13.80
CA LEU A 163 28.42 19.52 -14.16
C LEU A 163 29.81 19.01 -14.56
N PRO A 164 30.54 19.76 -15.40
CA PRO A 164 31.90 19.40 -15.81
C PRO A 164 32.84 19.20 -14.61
N SER A 165 33.66 18.15 -14.65
CA SER A 165 34.57 17.82 -13.56
C SER A 165 35.63 18.89 -13.29
N SER A 166 36.04 19.65 -14.30
CA SER A 166 36.96 20.79 -14.14
C SER A 166 36.32 21.88 -13.30
N LEU A 167 35.02 22.16 -13.48
CA LEU A 167 34.30 23.14 -12.69
C LEU A 167 34.19 22.72 -11.23
N LEU A 168 33.83 21.46 -10.98
CA LEU A 168 33.71 20.93 -9.62
C LEU A 168 35.04 20.94 -8.87
N ARG A 169 36.17 20.80 -9.58
CA ARG A 169 37.51 20.83 -8.98
C ARG A 169 38.02 22.25 -8.71
N THR A 170 37.52 23.26 -9.42
CA THR A 170 37.98 24.65 -9.29
C THR A 170 36.98 25.57 -8.61
N ALA A 171 35.78 25.08 -8.28
CA ALA A 171 34.75 25.86 -7.59
C ALA A 171 35.26 26.38 -6.24
N GLU A 172 35.17 27.69 -6.07
CA GLU A 172 35.50 28.38 -4.81
C GLU A 172 34.29 28.40 -3.87
N TYR A 173 33.08 28.43 -4.46
CA TYR A 173 31.82 28.51 -3.72
C TYR A 173 30.85 27.40 -4.16
N HIS A 174 30.21 26.77 -3.19
CA HIS A 174 29.14 25.79 -3.40
C HIS A 174 27.89 26.29 -2.69
N LEU A 175 26.93 26.76 -3.48
CA LEU A 175 25.67 27.29 -2.99
C LEU A 175 24.57 26.25 -3.18
N ALA A 176 23.92 25.84 -2.09
CA ALA A 176 22.67 25.08 -2.17
C ALA A 176 21.50 26.04 -1.95
N LEU A 177 20.49 25.98 -2.82
CA LEU A 177 19.27 26.77 -2.60
C LEU A 177 18.55 26.24 -1.37
N ALA A 178 18.13 27.14 -0.48
CA ALA A 178 17.34 26.78 0.69
C ALA A 178 15.89 26.43 0.26
N PRO A 179 15.19 25.54 0.98
CA PRO A 179 13.76 25.30 0.74
C PRO A 179 12.96 26.59 0.91
N ILE A 180 11.79 26.65 0.26
CA ILE A 180 10.87 27.78 0.43
C ILE A 180 10.34 27.74 1.87
N ASP A 181 10.44 28.86 2.57
CA ASP A 181 9.96 29.06 3.94
C ASP A 181 9.10 30.33 4.04
N GLY A 182 8.51 30.58 5.20
CA GLY A 182 7.68 31.77 5.42
C GLY A 182 8.39 33.09 5.12
N TRP A 183 9.72 33.17 5.29
CA TRP A 183 10.50 34.36 4.91
C TRP A 183 10.45 34.60 3.40
N ALA A 184 10.70 33.56 2.60
CA ALA A 184 10.64 33.67 1.14
C ALA A 184 9.23 34.03 0.66
N VAL A 185 8.20 33.46 1.30
CA VAL A 185 6.79 33.76 0.97
C VAL A 185 6.42 35.20 1.31
N ARG A 186 6.92 35.79 2.41
CA ARG A 186 6.69 37.23 2.71
C ARG A 186 7.24 38.14 1.62
N LEU A 187 8.46 37.89 1.17
CA LEU A 187 9.07 38.68 0.10
C LEU A 187 8.36 38.48 -1.23
N LEU A 188 7.88 37.27 -1.51
CA LEU A 188 7.07 36.99 -2.68
C LEU A 188 5.74 37.76 -2.64
N LEU A 189 5.06 37.78 -1.49
CA LEU A 189 3.83 38.57 -1.31
C LEU A 189 4.08 40.04 -1.60
N GLU A 190 5.09 40.63 -0.96
CA GLU A 190 5.43 42.04 -1.16
C GLU A 190 5.77 42.35 -2.63
N ALA A 191 6.50 41.45 -3.31
CA ALA A 191 6.87 41.63 -4.71
C ALA A 191 5.68 41.53 -5.68
N ILE A 192 4.71 40.67 -5.39
CA ILE A 192 3.57 40.41 -6.30
C ILE A 192 2.38 41.31 -6.01
N THR A 193 2.07 41.57 -4.73
CA THR A 193 0.92 42.37 -4.31
C THR A 193 1.27 43.83 -4.04
N GLY A 194 2.55 44.15 -3.81
CA GLY A 194 3.03 45.51 -3.51
C GLY A 194 2.91 45.92 -2.03
N ASP A 195 2.32 45.07 -1.18
CA ASP A 195 2.07 45.34 0.23
C ASP A 195 2.87 44.39 1.14
N GLN A 196 3.40 44.91 2.24
CA GLN A 196 4.05 44.08 3.25
C GLN A 196 3.01 43.29 4.05
N PHE A 197 3.18 41.97 4.10
CA PHE A 197 2.31 41.09 4.86
C PHE A 197 2.86 40.82 6.27
N ALA A 198 2.13 41.28 7.29
CA ALA A 198 2.48 41.14 8.71
C ALA A 198 1.80 39.94 9.40
N GLY A 199 0.96 39.18 8.70
CA GLY A 199 0.24 38.04 9.27
C GLY A 199 1.11 36.78 9.45
N GLU A 200 0.49 35.75 10.04
CA GLU A 200 1.09 34.43 10.15
C GLU A 200 1.06 33.69 8.81
N ILE A 201 2.15 32.98 8.52
CA ILE A 201 2.27 32.09 7.37
C ILE A 201 2.36 30.68 7.92
N ASP A 202 1.46 29.82 7.46
CA ASP A 202 1.47 28.40 7.83
C ASP A 202 2.62 27.69 7.13
N GLU A 203 3.70 27.46 7.87
CA GLU A 203 4.90 26.74 7.40
C GLU A 203 4.59 25.32 6.91
N ALA A 204 3.54 24.67 7.43
CA ALA A 204 3.17 23.33 6.98
C ALA A 204 2.56 23.35 5.56
N ILE A 205 1.84 24.41 5.20
CA ILE A 205 1.33 24.61 3.84
C ILE A 205 2.49 24.94 2.90
N VAL A 206 3.39 25.82 3.32
CA VAL A 206 4.57 26.22 2.50
C VAL A 206 5.45 25.00 2.18
N ARG A 207 5.77 24.17 3.18
CA ARG A 207 6.56 22.94 2.97
C ARG A 207 5.87 21.91 2.08
N ALA A 208 4.54 21.87 2.08
CA ALA A 208 3.76 20.95 1.27
C ALA A 208 3.49 21.47 -0.16
N SER A 209 3.96 22.67 -0.50
CA SER A 209 3.74 23.33 -1.79
C SER A 209 4.92 23.11 -2.74
N ASP A 210 4.65 22.93 -4.03
CA ASP A 210 5.67 23.02 -5.09
C ASP A 210 5.63 24.39 -5.78
N ILE A 211 6.62 24.68 -6.64
CA ILE A 211 6.72 25.96 -7.36
C ILE A 211 5.47 26.27 -8.18
N SER A 212 4.80 25.24 -8.72
CA SER A 212 3.57 25.39 -9.48
C SER A 212 2.41 25.85 -8.61
N ASP A 213 2.31 25.39 -7.37
CA ASP A 213 1.29 25.84 -6.41
C ASP A 213 1.40 27.35 -6.16
N PHE A 214 2.63 27.87 -6.00
CA PHE A 214 2.88 29.31 -5.88
C PHE A 214 2.46 30.05 -7.15
N CYS A 215 2.85 29.58 -8.33
CA CYS A 215 2.45 30.18 -9.61
C CYS A 215 0.94 30.21 -9.83
N LEU A 216 0.20 29.22 -9.31
CA LEU A 216 -1.25 29.12 -9.44
C LEU A 216 -2.02 29.92 -8.38
N SER A 217 -1.40 30.25 -7.24
CA SER A 217 -2.04 30.92 -6.11
C SER A 217 -1.71 32.41 -5.99
N PHE A 218 -0.51 32.83 -6.37
CA PHE A 218 -0.04 34.21 -6.19
C PHE A 218 -0.38 35.05 -7.43
N ARG A 219 -1.20 36.09 -7.24
CA ARG A 219 -1.63 36.99 -8.31
C ARG A 219 -1.60 38.43 -7.83
N SER A 220 -1.18 39.34 -8.71
CA SER A 220 -1.12 40.77 -8.37
C SER A 220 -2.49 41.43 -8.18
N ASP A 221 -3.58 40.81 -8.64
CA ASP A 221 -4.96 41.25 -8.37
C ASP A 221 -5.54 40.72 -7.05
N TYR A 222 -4.77 39.95 -6.27
CA TYR A 222 -5.21 39.37 -4.99
C TYR A 222 -4.57 40.08 -3.80
N SER A 223 -5.29 40.11 -2.67
CA SER A 223 -4.67 40.44 -1.38
C SER A 223 -3.76 39.31 -0.93
N ALA A 224 -2.82 39.61 -0.04
CA ALA A 224 -1.89 38.63 0.51
C ALA A 224 -2.62 37.45 1.17
N GLU A 225 -3.67 37.71 1.95
CA GLU A 225 -4.50 36.68 2.59
C GLU A 225 -5.18 35.78 1.55
N ARG A 226 -5.61 36.36 0.42
CA ARG A 226 -6.27 35.59 -0.64
C ARG A 226 -5.27 34.70 -1.40
N CYS A 227 -4.05 35.16 -1.62
CA CYS A 227 -2.97 34.32 -2.18
C CYS A 227 -2.68 33.12 -1.26
N LEU A 228 -2.53 33.37 0.04
CA LEU A 228 -2.28 32.31 1.04
C LEU A 228 -3.45 31.34 1.17
N ALA A 229 -4.69 31.83 1.19
CA ALA A 229 -5.88 30.97 1.23
C ALA A 229 -5.99 30.08 -0.01
N ARG A 230 -5.64 30.61 -1.19
CA ARG A 230 -5.63 29.83 -2.43
C ARG A 230 -4.50 28.81 -2.47
N LEU A 231 -3.33 29.14 -1.94
CA LEU A 231 -2.23 28.18 -1.77
C LEU A 231 -2.68 27.02 -0.87
N ALA A 232 -3.31 27.33 0.26
CA ALA A 232 -3.89 26.33 1.16
C ALA A 232 -4.92 25.42 0.46
N GLU A 233 -5.79 26.02 -0.36
CA GLU A 233 -6.80 25.29 -1.13
C GLU A 233 -6.16 24.34 -2.17
N LEU A 234 -5.15 24.79 -2.91
CA LEU A 234 -4.46 23.97 -3.91
C LEU A 234 -3.74 22.78 -3.26
N VAL A 235 -3.02 23.00 -2.16
CA VAL A 235 -2.36 21.94 -1.40
C VAL A 235 -3.38 20.94 -0.85
N THR A 236 -4.51 21.43 -0.35
CA THR A 236 -5.60 20.57 0.16
C THR A 236 -6.25 19.77 -0.97
N ASN A 237 -6.41 20.35 -2.16
CA ASN A 237 -7.01 19.69 -3.32
C ASN A 237 -6.05 18.69 -3.98
N LYS A 238 -4.72 18.93 -3.98
CA LYS A 238 -3.72 17.91 -4.37
C LYS A 238 -3.84 16.64 -3.52
N ARG A 239 -4.11 16.79 -2.21
CA ARG A 239 -4.41 15.67 -1.32
C ARG A 239 -5.73 14.95 -1.65
N LYS A 240 -6.71 15.64 -2.25
CA LYS A 240 -7.97 15.02 -2.70
C LYS A 240 -7.81 14.23 -4.01
N PHE A 241 -6.99 14.70 -4.96
CA PHE A 241 -6.77 13.99 -6.23
C PHE A 241 -5.94 12.70 -6.08
N THR A 242 -5.24 12.54 -4.96
CA THR A 242 -4.56 11.29 -4.57
C THR A 242 -5.46 10.33 -3.76
N SER A 243 -6.73 10.67 -3.54
CA SER A 243 -7.59 10.04 -2.51
C SER A 243 -8.78 9.20 -3.02
N ASP A 244 -8.76 8.72 -4.26
CA ASP A 244 -9.81 7.80 -4.73
C ASP A 244 -9.61 6.41 -4.08
N GLY A 245 -10.52 6.01 -3.19
CA GLY A 245 -10.44 4.76 -2.41
C GLY A 245 -10.68 4.95 -0.91
N PRO A 246 -10.82 3.88 -0.12
CA PRO A 246 -11.11 3.93 1.32
C PRO A 246 -9.89 4.35 2.16
N THR A 247 -10.17 4.84 3.36
CA THR A 247 -9.19 4.97 4.46
C THR A 247 -8.93 3.62 5.12
N LEU A 248 -7.83 3.48 5.86
CA LEU A 248 -7.49 2.25 6.56
C LEU A 248 -8.53 1.87 7.62
N GLU A 249 -9.17 2.85 8.26
CA GLU A 249 -10.26 2.69 9.22
C GLU A 249 -11.52 2.08 8.60
N GLU A 250 -11.72 2.27 7.29
CA GLU A 250 -12.87 1.74 6.52
C GLU A 250 -12.61 0.33 5.95
N LEU A 251 -11.38 -0.16 6.06
CA LEU A 251 -10.98 -1.46 5.54
C LEU A 251 -11.06 -2.54 6.63
N HIS A 252 -11.45 -3.76 6.21
CA HIS A 252 -11.64 -4.92 7.09
C HIS A 252 -10.79 -6.10 6.62
N GLY A 253 -10.48 -7.04 7.54
CA GLY A 253 -9.69 -8.24 7.23
C GLY A 253 -8.17 -8.03 7.16
N TYR A 254 -7.64 -6.92 7.66
CA TYR A 254 -6.19 -6.63 7.66
C TYR A 254 -5.47 -6.98 8.97
N GLY A 255 -6.20 -7.26 10.06
CA GLY A 255 -5.64 -7.70 11.34
C GLY A 255 -4.47 -6.83 11.83
N GLU A 256 -3.35 -7.46 12.15
CA GLU A 256 -2.11 -6.82 12.61
C GLU A 256 -1.62 -5.70 11.67
N ALA A 257 -1.85 -5.82 10.35
CA ALA A 257 -1.47 -4.76 9.41
C ALA A 257 -2.29 -3.48 9.62
N ALA A 258 -3.57 -3.59 9.96
CA ALA A 258 -4.40 -2.43 10.27
C ALA A 258 -3.91 -1.73 11.54
N ASP A 259 -3.62 -2.50 12.59
CA ASP A 259 -3.10 -1.96 13.85
C ASP A 259 -1.79 -1.21 13.63
N TRP A 260 -0.83 -1.85 12.94
CA TRP A 260 0.45 -1.22 12.58
C TRP A 260 0.26 0.07 11.77
N GLY A 261 -0.66 0.07 10.80
CA GLY A 261 -0.88 1.23 9.94
C GLY A 261 -1.56 2.40 10.65
N LEU A 262 -2.45 2.11 11.61
CA LEU A 262 -3.11 3.13 12.44
C LEU A 262 -2.14 3.74 13.45
N GLU A 263 -1.30 2.93 14.08
CA GLU A 263 -0.22 3.40 14.96
C GLU A 263 0.75 4.31 14.18
N LEU A 264 1.24 3.85 13.02
CA LEU A 264 2.10 4.66 12.17
C LEU A 264 1.41 5.97 11.72
N SER A 265 0.12 5.92 11.40
CA SER A 265 -0.64 7.12 11.05
C SER A 265 -0.73 8.11 12.22
N ALA A 266 -0.77 7.65 13.46
CA ALA A 266 -0.75 8.51 14.65
C ALA A 266 0.64 9.12 14.85
N ASP A 267 1.70 8.32 14.77
CA ASP A 267 3.08 8.77 14.87
C ASP A 267 3.42 9.83 13.82
N LEU A 268 2.98 9.64 12.58
CA LEU A 268 3.18 10.62 11.51
C LEU A 268 2.43 11.93 11.76
N LYS A 269 1.27 11.91 12.44
CA LYS A 269 0.56 13.12 12.85
C LYS A 269 1.34 13.86 13.94
N ASP A 270 1.93 13.14 14.89
CA ASP A 270 2.76 13.71 15.96
C ASP A 270 4.09 14.26 15.44
N TYR A 271 4.74 13.55 14.50
CA TYR A 271 5.92 14.02 13.79
C TYR A 271 5.65 15.33 13.04
N ARG A 272 4.54 15.40 12.30
CA ARG A 272 4.12 16.62 11.59
C ARG A 272 3.81 17.78 12.54
N ALA A 273 3.38 17.48 13.76
CA ALA A 273 3.14 18.48 14.79
C ALA A 273 4.40 18.86 15.59
N GLY A 274 5.57 18.27 15.27
CA GLY A 274 6.84 18.49 15.96
C GLY A 274 6.88 17.92 17.38
N ARG A 275 5.95 17.02 17.73
CA ARG A 275 5.92 16.34 19.04
C ARG A 275 6.85 15.13 19.11
N LEU A 276 7.23 14.62 17.96
CA LEU A 276 7.99 13.38 17.80
C LEU A 276 9.05 13.60 16.71
N GLN A 277 10.27 13.14 16.94
CA GLN A 277 11.38 13.19 15.97
C GLN A 277 11.32 11.98 15.04
N TRP A 278 11.87 12.10 13.83
CA TRP A 278 11.80 11.00 12.87
C TRP A 278 12.41 9.70 13.40
N ASP A 279 13.48 9.79 14.20
CA ASP A 279 14.16 8.66 14.82
C ASP A 279 13.33 7.97 15.93
N GLU A 280 12.26 8.59 16.40
CA GLU A 280 11.34 8.05 17.40
C GLU A 280 10.17 7.25 16.77
N ILE A 281 9.91 7.40 15.47
CA ILE A 281 8.88 6.60 14.78
C ILE A 281 9.35 5.15 14.72
N ALA A 282 8.57 4.24 15.31
CA ALA A 282 8.83 2.81 15.29
C ALA A 282 8.46 2.21 13.92
N ASN A 283 9.18 1.15 13.52
CA ASN A 283 8.86 0.33 12.34
C ASN A 283 8.56 1.13 11.05
N ARG A 284 9.56 1.85 10.52
CA ARG A 284 9.43 2.69 9.30
C ARG A 284 9.35 1.88 8.00
N SER A 285 9.37 0.56 8.12
CA SER A 285 9.40 -0.37 7.02
C SER A 285 8.46 -1.53 7.28
N LEU A 286 7.77 -2.00 6.24
CA LEU A 286 6.87 -3.14 6.33
C LEU A 286 6.97 -4.00 5.06
N LEU A 287 7.18 -5.30 5.25
CA LEU A 287 6.91 -6.32 4.26
C LEU A 287 5.49 -6.87 4.46
N LEU A 288 4.63 -6.71 3.46
CA LEU A 288 3.32 -7.36 3.38
C LEU A 288 3.42 -8.58 2.49
N SER A 289 3.22 -9.76 3.06
CA SER A 289 3.14 -11.01 2.28
C SER A 289 1.73 -11.57 2.29
N GLY A 290 1.32 -12.26 1.24
CA GLY A 290 0.06 -13.01 1.26
C GLY A 290 -0.38 -13.42 -0.14
N PRO A 291 -1.41 -14.26 -0.28
CA PRO A 291 -1.94 -14.66 -1.58
C PRO A 291 -2.30 -13.46 -2.47
N PRO A 292 -2.37 -13.63 -3.81
CA PRO A 292 -2.89 -12.59 -4.68
C PRO A 292 -4.35 -12.26 -4.31
N GLY A 293 -4.74 -10.99 -4.40
CA GLY A 293 -6.13 -10.56 -4.17
C GLY A 293 -6.53 -10.26 -2.72
N VAL A 294 -5.64 -10.44 -1.73
CA VAL A 294 -5.90 -10.08 -0.32
C VAL A 294 -5.76 -8.58 -0.02
N GLY A 295 -5.53 -7.75 -1.04
CA GLY A 295 -5.56 -6.29 -0.89
C GLY A 295 -4.25 -5.65 -0.42
N LYS A 296 -3.08 -6.24 -0.70
CA LYS A 296 -1.75 -5.64 -0.41
C LYS A 296 -1.60 -4.23 -0.99
N THR A 297 -1.93 -4.04 -2.26
CA THR A 297 -1.91 -2.73 -2.94
C THR A 297 -2.95 -1.77 -2.35
N SER A 298 -4.14 -2.27 -1.98
CA SER A 298 -5.20 -1.47 -1.37
C SER A 298 -4.80 -0.96 0.02
N PHE A 299 -4.08 -1.77 0.79
CA PHE A 299 -3.55 -1.39 2.10
C PHE A 299 -2.64 -0.17 2.01
N ALA A 300 -1.65 -0.17 1.11
CA ALA A 300 -0.71 0.94 0.98
C ALA A 300 -1.40 2.26 0.59
N LYS A 301 -2.41 2.19 -0.28
CA LYS A 301 -3.25 3.34 -0.64
C LYS A 301 -4.04 3.87 0.56
N ALA A 302 -4.66 2.97 1.31
CA ALA A 302 -5.44 3.33 2.49
C ALA A 302 -4.57 3.90 3.61
N LEU A 303 -3.38 3.34 3.84
CA LEU A 303 -2.39 3.83 4.79
C LEU A 303 -1.98 5.28 4.48
N ALA A 304 -1.55 5.55 3.25
CA ALA A 304 -1.16 6.89 2.84
C ALA A 304 -2.31 7.89 2.99
N LYS A 305 -3.54 7.45 2.69
CA LYS A 305 -4.76 8.25 2.86
C LYS A 305 -5.04 8.56 4.33
N SER A 306 -5.04 7.57 5.23
CA SER A 306 -5.30 7.77 6.67
C SER A 306 -4.23 8.64 7.34
N ALA A 307 -2.97 8.48 6.92
CA ALA A 307 -1.86 9.32 7.37
C ALA A 307 -1.84 10.72 6.70
N GLY A 308 -2.59 10.91 5.61
CA GLY A 308 -2.65 12.18 4.88
C GLY A 308 -1.31 12.59 4.28
N ILE A 309 -0.57 11.60 3.75
CA ILE A 309 0.77 11.74 3.14
C ILE A 309 0.79 11.23 1.70
N HIS A 310 1.84 11.57 0.96
CA HIS A 310 1.95 11.18 -0.45
C HIS A 310 2.24 9.68 -0.61
N LEU A 311 1.71 9.05 -1.66
CA LEU A 311 2.01 7.66 -2.03
C LEU A 311 2.80 7.64 -3.34
N VAL A 312 4.05 7.19 -3.28
CA VAL A 312 4.83 6.81 -4.46
C VAL A 312 4.67 5.31 -4.64
N SER A 313 4.00 4.89 -5.72
CA SER A 313 3.76 3.47 -6.01
C SER A 313 4.60 3.03 -7.20
N THR A 314 5.31 1.92 -7.04
CA THR A 314 6.11 1.28 -8.09
C THR A 314 6.06 -0.23 -7.95
N SER A 315 6.55 -0.97 -8.94
CA SER A 315 6.64 -2.43 -8.89
C SER A 315 7.97 -2.91 -9.47
N VAL A 316 8.38 -4.12 -9.09
CA VAL A 316 9.56 -4.76 -9.69
C VAL A 316 9.34 -4.99 -11.19
N ALA A 317 8.11 -5.26 -11.62
CA ALA A 317 7.74 -5.35 -13.03
C ALA A 317 8.00 -4.02 -13.78
N ASP A 318 7.63 -2.87 -13.19
CA ASP A 318 7.88 -1.55 -13.79
C ASP A 318 9.38 -1.28 -13.98
N TRP A 319 10.20 -1.69 -13.00
CA TRP A 319 11.66 -1.53 -13.10
C TRP A 319 12.28 -2.43 -14.17
N ASN A 320 11.73 -3.63 -14.36
CA ASN A 320 12.20 -4.60 -15.35
C ASN A 320 11.69 -4.32 -16.77
N ALA A 321 10.72 -3.42 -16.94
CA ALA A 321 10.29 -2.95 -18.26
C ALA A 321 11.39 -2.13 -18.99
N ALA A 322 12.38 -1.64 -18.26
CA ALA A 322 13.54 -0.98 -18.84
C ALA A 322 14.40 -1.98 -19.64
N SER A 323 14.81 -1.61 -20.86
CA SER A 323 15.49 -2.53 -21.80
C SER A 323 16.87 -3.02 -21.35
N TYR A 324 17.45 -2.44 -20.30
CA TYR A 324 18.81 -2.74 -19.83
C TYR A 324 18.92 -2.58 -18.31
N LEU A 325 19.85 -3.31 -17.69
CA LEU A 325 20.15 -3.25 -16.24
C LEU A 325 20.36 -1.81 -15.73
N SER A 326 21.06 -0.98 -16.49
CA SER A 326 21.28 0.43 -16.13
C SER A 326 19.98 1.23 -16.01
N GLY A 327 18.98 0.91 -16.83
CA GLY A 327 17.64 1.49 -16.77
C GLY A 327 16.88 1.04 -15.52
N THR A 328 16.93 -0.25 -15.18
CA THR A 328 16.35 -0.80 -13.95
C THR A 328 16.96 -0.15 -12.71
N LEU A 329 18.30 -0.03 -12.65
CA LEU A 329 19.00 0.63 -11.54
C LEU A 329 18.62 2.12 -11.44
N GLN A 330 18.42 2.79 -12.57
CA GLN A 330 17.97 4.18 -12.59
C GLN A 330 16.51 4.32 -12.13
N ALA A 331 15.62 3.41 -12.54
CA ALA A 331 14.22 3.41 -12.11
C ALA A 331 14.09 3.23 -10.59
N ILE A 332 14.87 2.31 -10.00
CA ILE A 332 14.94 2.13 -8.55
C ILE A 332 15.37 3.44 -7.87
N ARG A 333 16.48 4.04 -8.30
CA ARG A 333 16.94 5.32 -7.73
C ARG A 333 15.92 6.43 -7.86
N SER A 334 15.26 6.54 -9.00
CA SER A 334 14.24 7.55 -9.25
C SER A 334 13.04 7.39 -8.31
N ALA A 335 12.57 6.15 -8.07
CA ALA A 335 11.46 5.91 -7.15
C ALA A 335 11.79 6.32 -5.70
N PHE A 336 12.99 6.01 -5.20
CA PHE A 336 13.43 6.46 -3.88
C PHE A 336 13.61 7.98 -3.81
N ALA A 337 14.17 8.60 -4.85
CA ALA A 337 14.33 10.05 -4.92
C ALA A 337 12.98 10.79 -4.96
N GLU A 338 12.00 10.25 -5.68
CA GLU A 338 10.63 10.78 -5.74
C GLU A 338 9.94 10.68 -4.38
N ALA A 339 10.05 9.53 -3.70
CA ALA A 339 9.52 9.38 -2.35
C ALA A 339 10.13 10.40 -1.37
N LYS A 340 11.46 10.58 -1.43
CA LYS A 340 12.17 11.56 -0.60
C LYS A 340 11.74 12.99 -0.91
N LYS A 341 11.53 13.34 -2.18
CA LYS A 341 11.02 14.66 -2.61
C LYS A 341 9.66 14.98 -2.00
N HIS A 342 8.83 13.96 -1.78
CA HIS A 342 7.48 14.10 -1.22
C HIS A 342 7.38 13.80 0.29
N ALA A 343 8.51 13.73 0.99
CA ALA A 343 8.55 13.45 2.43
C ALA A 343 7.70 14.47 3.26
N PRO A 344 6.86 14.02 4.22
CA PRO A 344 6.63 12.63 4.56
C PRO A 344 5.78 11.89 3.51
N SER A 345 6.19 10.67 3.14
CA SER A 345 5.56 9.85 2.09
C SER A 345 5.66 8.35 2.36
N VAL A 346 4.80 7.57 1.69
CA VAL A 346 4.90 6.11 1.59
C VAL A 346 5.51 5.76 0.23
N LEU A 347 6.62 5.03 0.22
CA LEU A 347 7.12 4.33 -0.95
C LEU A 347 6.58 2.90 -0.94
N PHE A 348 5.62 2.62 -1.82
CA PHE A 348 5.06 1.29 -2.02
C PHE A 348 5.70 0.57 -3.19
N ILE A 349 6.25 -0.62 -2.95
CA ILE A 349 6.88 -1.47 -3.96
C ILE A 349 6.11 -2.79 -4.05
N ASP A 350 5.35 -2.97 -5.13
CA ASP A 350 4.61 -4.22 -5.39
C ASP A 350 5.48 -5.29 -6.09
N GLU A 351 5.03 -6.54 -6.03
CA GLU A 351 5.68 -7.70 -6.64
C GLU A 351 7.16 -7.85 -6.25
N PHE A 352 7.47 -7.61 -4.96
CA PHE A 352 8.85 -7.60 -4.46
C PHE A 352 9.58 -8.95 -4.64
N ASP A 353 8.84 -10.06 -4.77
CA ASP A 353 9.35 -11.39 -5.13
C ASP A 353 9.82 -11.51 -6.58
N GLY A 354 9.62 -10.49 -7.41
CA GLY A 354 10.30 -10.37 -8.70
C GLY A 354 11.81 -10.30 -8.56
N ILE A 355 12.34 -9.91 -7.39
CA ILE A 355 13.77 -9.90 -7.09
C ILE A 355 14.16 -11.21 -6.43
N SER A 356 14.86 -12.06 -7.19
CA SER A 356 15.26 -13.38 -6.71
C SER A 356 16.42 -13.31 -5.72
N SER A 357 16.32 -14.05 -4.61
CA SER A 357 17.42 -14.23 -3.65
C SER A 357 18.70 -14.76 -4.32
N ARG A 358 19.86 -14.21 -3.92
CA ARG A 358 21.18 -14.64 -4.40
C ARG A 358 21.46 -16.12 -4.16
N GLU A 359 20.86 -16.70 -3.12
CA GLU A 359 21.03 -18.10 -2.74
C GLU A 359 20.41 -19.08 -3.75
N ASN A 360 19.45 -18.62 -4.56
CA ASN A 360 18.67 -19.45 -5.48
C ASN A 360 19.10 -19.32 -6.95
N LEU A 361 20.12 -18.51 -7.25
CA LEU A 361 20.52 -18.17 -8.62
C LEU A 361 21.77 -18.95 -9.06
N THR A 362 21.82 -19.34 -10.34
CA THR A 362 22.99 -19.97 -10.99
C THR A 362 23.32 -19.27 -12.31
N GLY A 363 24.62 -19.17 -12.63
CA GLY A 363 25.12 -18.57 -13.88
C GLY A 363 25.05 -17.03 -13.94
N ASP A 364 24.98 -16.48 -15.15
CA ASP A 364 25.06 -15.02 -15.44
C ASP A 364 23.94 -14.19 -14.80
N TYR A 365 22.83 -14.81 -14.41
CA TYR A 365 21.73 -14.16 -13.69
C TYR A 365 22.13 -13.71 -12.27
N VAL A 366 23.13 -14.35 -11.65
CA VAL A 366 23.61 -13.98 -10.31
C VAL A 366 24.14 -12.55 -10.29
N GLU A 367 24.92 -12.16 -11.30
CA GLU A 367 25.56 -10.84 -11.35
C GLU A 367 24.52 -9.73 -11.59
N TYR A 368 23.55 -9.97 -12.49
CA TYR A 368 22.44 -9.06 -12.76
C TYR A 368 21.61 -8.76 -11.50
N TRP A 369 21.11 -9.80 -10.82
CA TRP A 369 20.29 -9.65 -9.61
C TRP A 369 21.11 -9.13 -8.42
N SER A 370 22.39 -9.50 -8.33
CA SER A 370 23.27 -8.97 -7.27
C SER A 370 23.41 -7.46 -7.35
N GLN A 371 23.51 -6.89 -8.56
CA GLN A 371 23.56 -5.44 -8.76
C GLN A 371 22.26 -4.74 -8.35
N ILE A 372 21.10 -5.32 -8.70
CA ILE A 372 19.78 -4.81 -8.28
C ILE A 372 19.65 -4.84 -6.75
N ILE A 373 19.99 -5.96 -6.12
CA ILE A 373 19.93 -6.09 -4.66
C ILE A 373 20.88 -5.08 -4.01
N ASN A 374 22.13 -4.95 -4.50
CA ASN A 374 23.08 -3.96 -3.96
C ASN A 374 22.53 -2.53 -4.08
N MET A 375 21.88 -2.19 -5.20
CA MET A 375 21.24 -0.89 -5.39
C MET A 375 20.13 -0.63 -4.38
N LEU A 376 19.25 -1.61 -4.17
CA LEU A 376 18.23 -1.49 -3.13
C LEU A 376 18.86 -1.33 -1.75
N LEU A 377 19.86 -2.16 -1.42
CA LEU A 377 20.55 -2.06 -0.15
C LEU A 377 21.21 -0.69 0.03
N GLU A 378 21.78 -0.11 -1.01
CA GLU A 378 22.36 1.25 -1.01
C GLU A 378 21.27 2.31 -0.77
N CYS A 379 20.16 2.24 -1.50
CA CYS A 379 19.03 3.15 -1.32
C CYS A 379 18.40 3.05 0.10
N MET A 380 18.37 1.85 0.69
CA MET A 380 17.84 1.61 2.03
C MET A 380 18.86 1.92 3.16
N SER A 381 20.17 1.78 2.93
CA SER A 381 21.22 1.89 3.97
C SER A 381 21.91 3.26 4.03
N GLY A 382 21.56 4.22 3.16
CA GLY A 382 22.12 5.58 3.18
C GLY A 382 21.89 6.27 4.54
N ALA A 383 22.98 6.45 5.29
CA ALA A 383 23.01 6.61 6.75
C ALA A 383 22.55 7.98 7.32
N ALA A 384 21.86 8.83 6.54
CA ALA A 384 21.36 10.14 7.01
C ALA A 384 19.95 10.55 6.52
N ASP A 385 19.31 9.82 5.60
CA ASP A 385 18.52 10.52 4.56
C ASP A 385 17.15 9.93 4.16
N GLN A 386 16.67 8.86 4.81
CA GLN A 386 15.26 8.42 4.64
C GLN A 386 14.33 9.11 5.66
N GLU A 387 14.69 10.32 6.10
CA GLU A 387 13.81 11.15 6.93
C GLU A 387 12.53 11.45 6.16
N GLY A 388 11.40 11.09 6.75
CA GLY A 388 10.08 11.25 6.13
C GLY A 388 9.64 10.12 5.18
N VAL A 389 10.44 9.10 4.87
CA VAL A 389 10.00 8.03 3.94
C VAL A 389 9.66 6.74 4.69
N ILE A 390 8.41 6.29 4.55
CA ILE A 390 7.95 4.97 5.00
C ILE A 390 8.04 3.98 3.83
N LEU A 391 8.71 2.86 4.04
CA LEU A 391 8.86 1.82 3.02
C LEU A 391 7.84 0.70 3.21
N VAL A 392 7.00 0.44 2.22
CA VAL A 392 6.06 -0.70 2.23
C VAL A 392 6.31 -1.57 1.01
N ALA A 393 6.72 -2.81 1.20
CA ALA A 393 6.92 -3.79 0.12
C ALA A 393 5.83 -4.86 0.16
N ALA A 394 5.31 -5.27 -1.00
CA ALA A 394 4.30 -6.32 -1.12
C ALA A 394 4.83 -7.53 -1.89
N THR A 395 4.51 -8.74 -1.43
CA THR A 395 4.93 -9.98 -2.09
C THR A 395 3.90 -11.12 -1.96
N ASN A 396 3.90 -12.05 -2.92
CA ASN A 396 3.20 -13.33 -2.79
C ASN A 396 4.08 -14.45 -2.24
N HIS A 397 5.41 -14.27 -2.27
CA HIS A 397 6.38 -15.32 -1.99
C HIS A 397 7.51 -14.80 -1.10
N PRO A 398 7.27 -14.60 0.22
CA PRO A 398 8.26 -14.02 1.12
C PRO A 398 9.57 -14.83 1.18
N GLY A 399 9.50 -16.15 1.01
CA GLY A 399 10.68 -17.02 0.95
C GLY A 399 11.61 -16.83 -0.25
N ARG A 400 11.21 -16.02 -1.26
CA ARG A 400 12.07 -15.68 -2.41
C ARG A 400 12.94 -14.45 -2.18
N ILE A 401 12.63 -13.65 -1.16
CA ILE A 401 13.30 -12.38 -0.89
C ILE A 401 14.68 -12.63 -0.28
N ASP A 402 15.67 -11.84 -0.72
CA ASP A 402 17.03 -11.91 -0.19
C ASP A 402 17.07 -11.51 1.30
N ARG A 403 17.68 -12.36 2.14
CA ARG A 403 17.78 -12.13 3.59
C ARG A 403 18.51 -10.85 3.96
N ALA A 404 19.37 -10.30 3.08
CA ALA A 404 20.02 -9.02 3.33
C ALA A 404 19.02 -7.86 3.35
N ILE A 405 17.93 -7.94 2.58
CA ILE A 405 16.88 -6.91 2.55
C ILE A 405 16.07 -6.93 3.86
N LEU A 406 15.89 -8.11 4.45
CA LEU A 406 15.07 -8.32 5.65
C LEU A 406 15.80 -8.05 6.98
N ARG A 407 16.95 -7.38 6.96
CA ARG A 407 17.73 -7.08 8.18
C ARG A 407 17.25 -5.79 8.84
N ALA A 408 17.50 -5.69 10.15
CA ALA A 408 17.25 -4.49 10.95
C ALA A 408 17.74 -3.20 10.25
N GLY A 409 16.89 -2.18 10.23
CA GLY A 409 17.16 -0.90 9.54
C GLY A 409 16.89 -0.92 8.03
N ARG A 410 16.20 -1.93 7.50
CA ARG A 410 15.82 -2.04 6.08
C ARG A 410 14.33 -2.35 5.93
N ILE A 411 13.97 -3.63 5.74
CA ILE A 411 12.59 -4.13 5.79
C ILE A 411 12.51 -5.14 6.93
N ASP A 412 12.45 -4.64 8.16
CA ASP A 412 12.63 -5.45 9.37
C ASP A 412 11.32 -5.84 10.08
N HIS A 413 10.19 -5.33 9.61
CA HIS A 413 8.87 -5.77 10.03
C HIS A 413 8.16 -6.53 8.90
N HIS A 414 7.58 -7.69 9.21
CA HIS A 414 6.92 -8.55 8.24
C HIS A 414 5.57 -9.00 8.79
N ILE A 415 4.50 -8.67 8.05
CA ILE A 415 3.13 -9.10 8.35
C ILE A 415 2.61 -9.95 7.19
N ALA A 416 2.03 -11.10 7.52
CA ALA A 416 1.37 -11.97 6.56
C ALA A 416 -0.15 -11.71 6.55
N LEU A 417 -0.65 -11.19 5.42
CA LEU A 417 -2.07 -11.09 5.16
C LEU A 417 -2.63 -12.45 4.77
N GLU A 418 -3.48 -12.97 5.64
CA GLU A 418 -4.24 -14.18 5.38
C GLU A 418 -5.49 -13.87 4.56
N LYS A 419 -6.21 -14.92 4.14
CA LYS A 419 -7.52 -14.73 3.52
C LYS A 419 -8.51 -14.26 4.60
N PRO A 420 -9.42 -13.32 4.27
CA PRO A 420 -10.37 -12.81 5.24
C PRO A 420 -11.25 -13.93 5.81
N GLY A 421 -11.58 -13.80 7.10
CA GLY A 421 -12.58 -14.64 7.74
C GLY A 421 -13.98 -14.39 7.18
N VAL A 422 -14.97 -15.15 7.65
CA VAL A 422 -16.36 -14.99 7.20
C VAL A 422 -16.92 -13.62 7.59
N ASP A 423 -16.66 -13.17 8.82
CA ASP A 423 -17.12 -11.85 9.28
C ASP A 423 -16.46 -10.72 8.47
N ASP A 424 -15.16 -10.83 8.21
CA ASP A 424 -14.44 -9.88 7.33
C ASP A 424 -15.01 -9.88 5.91
N LEU A 425 -15.31 -11.06 5.34
CA LEU A 425 -15.93 -11.18 4.02
C LEU A 425 -17.30 -10.51 3.97
N ALA A 426 -18.11 -10.61 5.02
CA ALA A 426 -19.39 -9.90 5.08
C ALA A 426 -19.19 -8.39 5.01
N GLN A 427 -18.19 -7.87 5.72
CA GLN A 427 -17.84 -6.46 5.72
C GLN A 427 -17.23 -6.00 4.40
N ILE A 428 -16.36 -6.79 3.79
CA ILE A 428 -15.78 -6.53 2.46
C ILE A 428 -16.89 -6.52 1.40
N LEU A 429 -17.84 -7.46 1.45
CA LEU A 429 -19.01 -7.47 0.57
C LEU A 429 -19.87 -6.22 0.78
N ARG A 430 -20.11 -5.82 2.04
CA ARG A 430 -20.83 -4.58 2.38
C ARG A 430 -20.16 -3.36 1.78
N PHE A 431 -18.84 -3.25 1.95
CA PHE A 431 -18.02 -2.17 1.42
C PHE A 431 -18.19 -2.05 -0.11
N HIS A 432 -18.03 -3.15 -0.86
CA HIS A 432 -18.17 -3.12 -2.32
C HIS A 432 -19.62 -2.94 -2.81
N LEU A 433 -20.62 -3.35 -2.02
CA LEU A 433 -22.03 -3.08 -2.31
C LEU A 433 -22.34 -1.59 -2.20
N GLY A 434 -21.70 -0.90 -1.26
CA GLY A 434 -21.93 0.50 -0.97
C GLY A 434 -23.17 0.72 -0.09
N PRO A 435 -23.35 1.93 0.44
CA PRO A 435 -24.35 2.22 1.48
C PRO A 435 -25.79 2.08 0.98
N ASP A 436 -26.06 2.27 -0.32
CA ASP A 436 -27.43 2.30 -0.86
C ASP A 436 -27.93 0.96 -1.41
N THR A 437 -27.10 -0.10 -1.36
CA THR A 437 -27.44 -1.41 -1.95
C THR A 437 -27.59 -2.46 -0.85
N LEU A 438 -28.72 -3.17 -0.85
CA LEU A 438 -29.01 -4.24 0.12
C LEU A 438 -28.88 -3.77 1.59
N ILE A 439 -29.36 -2.56 1.91
CA ILE A 439 -29.18 -1.84 3.19
C ILE A 439 -29.44 -2.73 4.41
N GLU A 440 -30.61 -3.37 4.46
CA GLU A 440 -31.07 -4.22 5.58
C GLU A 440 -30.79 -5.71 5.37
N ALA A 441 -30.07 -6.08 4.31
CA ALA A 441 -29.83 -7.49 4.02
C ALA A 441 -28.69 -8.04 4.89
N ASP A 442 -28.94 -9.14 5.59
CA ASP A 442 -27.88 -9.94 6.19
C ASP A 442 -26.97 -10.52 5.09
N LEU A 443 -25.69 -10.15 5.11
CA LEU A 443 -24.67 -10.62 4.16
C LEU A 443 -23.97 -11.90 4.62
N MET A 444 -24.23 -12.38 5.84
CA MET A 444 -23.63 -13.62 6.34
C MET A 444 -23.84 -14.83 5.40
N PRO A 445 -25.02 -15.05 4.80
CA PRO A 445 -25.20 -16.14 3.83
C PRO A 445 -24.31 -16.01 2.60
N ALA A 446 -24.01 -14.78 2.16
CA ALA A 446 -23.12 -14.52 1.04
C ALA A 446 -21.66 -14.69 1.44
N ALA A 447 -21.27 -14.18 2.61
CA ALA A 447 -19.92 -14.33 3.17
C ALA A 447 -19.55 -15.80 3.41
N LEU A 448 -20.49 -16.59 3.94
CA LEU A 448 -20.31 -18.04 4.14
C LEU A 448 -20.15 -18.79 2.84
N ALA A 449 -20.94 -18.42 1.82
CA ALA A 449 -20.76 -18.97 0.47
C ALA A 449 -19.43 -18.54 -0.18
N ALA A 450 -18.85 -17.43 0.28
CA ALA A 450 -17.59 -16.86 -0.17
C ALA A 450 -16.37 -17.33 0.63
N ARG A 451 -16.51 -18.32 1.53
CA ARG A 451 -15.38 -18.74 2.39
C ARG A 451 -14.15 -19.12 1.57
N GLY A 452 -12.98 -18.66 2.04
CA GLY A 452 -11.70 -18.92 1.38
C GLY A 452 -11.48 -18.09 0.12
N ALA A 453 -12.36 -17.13 -0.16
CA ALA A 453 -12.17 -16.13 -1.19
C ALA A 453 -11.31 -14.97 -0.68
N THR A 454 -10.89 -14.14 -1.61
CA THR A 454 -10.10 -12.94 -1.35
C THR A 454 -10.96 -11.67 -1.49
N GLY A 455 -10.44 -10.53 -1.04
CA GLY A 455 -11.13 -9.25 -1.24
C GLY A 455 -11.37 -8.95 -2.73
N ALA A 456 -10.41 -9.29 -3.59
CA ALA A 456 -10.56 -9.15 -5.04
C ALA A 456 -11.67 -10.04 -5.62
N ASP A 457 -11.88 -11.24 -5.08
CA ASP A 457 -12.99 -12.11 -5.48
C ASP A 457 -14.34 -11.50 -5.09
N ALA A 458 -14.44 -10.98 -3.86
CA ALA A 458 -15.62 -10.29 -3.35
C ALA A 458 -15.97 -9.07 -4.22
N GLU A 459 -15.00 -8.22 -4.54
CA GLU A 459 -15.16 -7.10 -5.46
C GLU A 459 -15.69 -7.57 -6.82
N ALA A 460 -15.07 -8.61 -7.39
CA ALA A 460 -15.45 -9.15 -8.69
C ALA A 460 -16.87 -9.71 -8.69
N TRP A 461 -17.31 -10.37 -7.62
CA TRP A 461 -18.67 -10.87 -7.47
C TRP A 461 -19.69 -9.74 -7.37
N VAL A 462 -19.44 -8.75 -6.52
CA VAL A 462 -20.35 -7.60 -6.37
C VAL A 462 -20.45 -6.83 -7.68
N ARG A 463 -19.33 -6.57 -8.36
CA ARG A 463 -19.32 -5.90 -9.67
C ARG A 463 -20.13 -6.67 -10.71
N ARG A 464 -19.98 -8.00 -10.79
CA ARG A 464 -20.77 -8.84 -11.69
C ARG A 464 -22.26 -8.89 -11.32
N ALA A 465 -22.59 -8.94 -10.03
CA ALA A 465 -23.97 -8.92 -9.55
C ALA A 465 -24.66 -7.60 -9.93
N LYS A 466 -23.99 -6.45 -9.70
CA LYS A 466 -24.45 -5.12 -10.14
C LYS A 466 -24.66 -5.05 -11.65
N ALA A 467 -23.73 -5.61 -12.43
CA ALA A 467 -23.85 -5.66 -13.89
C ALA A 467 -25.03 -6.54 -14.37
N THR A 468 -25.35 -7.62 -13.67
CA THR A 468 -26.50 -8.48 -13.96
C THR A 468 -27.81 -7.75 -13.67
N ALA A 469 -27.95 -7.16 -12.48
CA ALA A 469 -29.13 -6.39 -12.09
C ALA A 469 -29.39 -5.22 -13.06
N ARG A 470 -28.34 -4.48 -13.44
CA ARG A 470 -28.40 -3.39 -14.42
C ARG A 470 -28.90 -3.87 -15.79
N ARG A 471 -28.39 -4.99 -16.30
CA ARG A 471 -28.84 -5.57 -17.59
C ARG A 471 -30.31 -5.98 -17.56
N SER A 472 -30.78 -6.48 -16.41
CA SER A 472 -32.19 -6.82 -16.19
C SER A 472 -33.08 -5.63 -15.81
N ARG A 473 -32.55 -4.39 -15.79
CA ARG A 473 -33.26 -3.15 -15.44
C ARG A 473 -34.01 -3.24 -14.11
N ARG A 474 -33.39 -3.86 -13.11
CA ARG A 474 -33.94 -3.96 -11.74
C ARG A 474 -32.88 -3.71 -10.69
N ALA A 475 -33.30 -3.51 -9.45
CA ALA A 475 -32.39 -3.43 -8.31
C ALA A 475 -31.65 -4.76 -8.09
N LEU A 476 -30.44 -4.67 -7.52
CA LEU A 476 -29.64 -5.84 -7.13
C LEU A 476 -30.35 -6.58 -6.00
N SER A 477 -30.46 -7.89 -6.12
CA SER A 477 -30.97 -8.75 -5.05
C SER A 477 -29.86 -9.63 -4.48
N MET A 478 -30.08 -10.15 -3.25
CA MET A 478 -29.19 -11.13 -2.64
C MET A 478 -28.96 -12.35 -3.55
N THR A 479 -29.97 -12.75 -4.33
CA THR A 479 -29.88 -13.85 -5.29
C THR A 479 -28.84 -13.59 -6.38
N ASP A 480 -28.70 -12.36 -6.87
CA ASP A 480 -27.68 -12.03 -7.87
C ASP A 480 -26.28 -12.23 -7.31
N LEU A 481 -26.06 -11.77 -6.07
CA LEU A 481 -24.78 -11.87 -5.39
C LEU A 481 -24.43 -13.34 -5.11
N LEU A 482 -25.35 -14.10 -4.51
CA LEU A 482 -25.17 -15.53 -4.26
C LEU A 482 -24.91 -16.33 -5.54
N THR A 483 -25.53 -15.94 -6.67
CA THR A 483 -25.30 -16.59 -7.97
C THR A 483 -23.90 -16.27 -8.53
N GLN A 484 -23.31 -15.12 -8.21
CA GLN A 484 -21.93 -14.84 -8.59
C GLN A 484 -20.94 -15.60 -7.70
N ILE A 485 -21.19 -15.64 -6.40
CA ILE A 485 -20.32 -16.28 -5.40
C ILE A 485 -20.26 -17.79 -5.61
N ARG A 486 -21.42 -18.44 -5.74
CA ARG A 486 -21.52 -19.90 -5.87
C ARG A 486 -21.10 -20.43 -7.24
N GLY A 487 -20.68 -19.56 -8.16
CA GLY A 487 -20.79 -19.82 -9.59
C GLY A 487 -22.26 -20.02 -9.96
N ARG A 488 -22.57 -20.26 -11.24
CA ARG A 488 -23.94 -20.67 -11.61
C ARG A 488 -24.32 -21.84 -10.72
N VAL A 489 -25.34 -21.66 -9.88
CA VAL A 489 -25.93 -22.72 -9.05
C VAL A 489 -26.54 -23.76 -9.99
N SER A 490 -25.72 -24.66 -10.56
CA SER A 490 -26.10 -25.81 -11.40
C SER A 490 -24.87 -26.47 -12.07
N ASP A 491 -23.91 -27.04 -11.34
CA ASP A 491 -22.90 -27.92 -11.99
C ASP A 491 -22.59 -29.24 -11.24
N LEU A 492 -22.99 -29.41 -9.97
CA LEU A 492 -22.91 -30.73 -9.35
C LEU A 492 -24.08 -31.61 -9.84
N PRO A 493 -23.82 -32.78 -10.44
CA PRO A 493 -24.86 -33.76 -10.71
C PRO A 493 -25.69 -34.03 -9.44
N PRO A 494 -27.01 -34.24 -9.55
CA PRO A 494 -27.89 -34.42 -8.39
C PRO A 494 -27.39 -35.48 -7.39
N GLU A 495 -26.79 -36.56 -7.89
CA GLU A 495 -26.20 -37.62 -7.06
C GLU A 495 -24.96 -37.14 -6.29
N THR A 496 -24.08 -36.38 -6.93
CA THR A 496 -22.90 -35.79 -6.29
C THR A 496 -23.31 -34.78 -5.21
N ARG A 497 -24.30 -33.93 -5.53
CA ARG A 497 -24.83 -32.96 -4.56
C ARG A 497 -25.46 -33.64 -3.35
N TRP A 498 -26.24 -34.71 -3.57
CA TRP A 498 -26.82 -35.49 -2.48
C TRP A 498 -25.73 -36.13 -1.61
N ARG A 499 -24.67 -36.68 -2.22
CA ARG A 499 -23.53 -37.24 -1.48
C ARG A 499 -22.84 -36.19 -0.62
N VAL A 500 -22.55 -35.01 -1.16
CA VAL A 500 -21.97 -33.90 -0.40
C VAL A 500 -22.89 -33.49 0.74
N ALA A 501 -24.20 -33.38 0.51
CA ALA A 501 -25.15 -33.03 1.56
C ALA A 501 -25.17 -34.05 2.71
N VAL A 502 -25.10 -35.35 2.40
CA VAL A 502 -24.97 -36.43 3.39
C VAL A 502 -23.65 -36.34 4.15
N HIS A 503 -22.55 -36.06 3.43
CA HIS A 503 -21.22 -35.93 4.01
C HIS A 503 -21.16 -34.80 5.04
N GLU A 504 -21.57 -33.58 4.66
CA GLU A 504 -21.54 -32.44 5.58
C GLU A 504 -22.51 -32.59 6.75
N ALA A 505 -23.67 -33.23 6.54
CA ALA A 505 -24.60 -33.52 7.63
C ALA A 505 -23.99 -34.46 8.69
N GLY A 506 -23.08 -35.36 8.28
CA GLY A 506 -22.28 -36.17 9.20
C GLY A 506 -21.38 -35.32 10.10
N HIS A 507 -20.65 -34.38 9.50
CA HIS A 507 -19.77 -33.45 10.22
C HIS A 507 -20.52 -32.57 11.22
N ILE A 508 -21.71 -32.07 10.86
CA ILE A 508 -22.55 -31.24 11.74
C ILE A 508 -22.91 -32.00 13.03
N ILE A 509 -23.39 -33.23 12.90
CA ILE A 509 -23.83 -34.04 14.05
C ILE A 509 -22.61 -34.42 14.91
N ALA A 510 -21.51 -34.82 14.27
CA ALA A 510 -20.29 -35.17 14.99
C ALA A 510 -19.71 -33.98 15.75
N ALA A 511 -19.63 -32.79 15.14
CA ALA A 511 -19.12 -31.59 15.81
C ALA A 511 -19.90 -31.26 17.09
N ARG A 512 -21.23 -31.33 17.02
CA ARG A 512 -22.11 -30.99 18.16
C ARG A 512 -22.09 -32.06 19.24
N THR A 513 -22.10 -33.33 18.85
CA THR A 513 -22.20 -34.45 19.80
C THR A 513 -20.87 -34.76 20.47
N LEU A 514 -19.74 -34.51 19.78
CA LEU A 514 -18.40 -34.69 20.33
C LEU A 514 -17.85 -33.43 21.01
N GLU A 515 -18.57 -32.31 20.93
CA GLU A 515 -18.19 -31.00 21.50
C GLU A 515 -16.89 -30.46 20.89
N ILE A 516 -16.64 -30.71 19.61
CA ILE A 516 -15.44 -30.22 18.90
C ILE A 516 -15.49 -28.69 18.70
N GLY A 517 -16.71 -28.15 18.61
CA GLY A 517 -16.93 -26.72 18.42
C GLY A 517 -18.37 -26.42 18.06
N ARG A 518 -18.74 -25.14 18.12
CA ARG A 518 -20.09 -24.69 17.77
C ARG A 518 -20.21 -24.56 16.25
N VAL A 519 -21.18 -25.24 15.64
CA VAL A 519 -21.46 -25.09 14.20
C VAL A 519 -21.97 -23.69 13.90
N VAL A 520 -21.24 -22.95 13.06
CA VAL A 520 -21.58 -21.58 12.63
C VAL A 520 -22.44 -21.62 11.36
N GLY A 521 -22.12 -22.54 10.44
CA GLY A 521 -22.86 -22.74 9.21
C GLY A 521 -22.30 -23.86 8.35
N VAL A 522 -23.10 -24.29 7.37
CA VAL A 522 -22.73 -25.33 6.41
C VAL A 522 -23.12 -24.91 5.00
N SER A 523 -22.28 -25.20 4.01
CA SER A 523 -22.53 -24.84 2.61
C SER A 523 -22.17 -25.95 1.63
N ILE A 524 -22.79 -25.93 0.44
CA ILE A 524 -22.43 -26.76 -0.72
C ILE A 524 -22.07 -25.84 -1.89
N ALA A 525 -20.85 -25.99 -2.39
CA ALA A 525 -20.30 -25.31 -3.55
C ALA A 525 -20.03 -26.31 -4.70
N SER A 526 -19.56 -25.81 -5.85
CA SER A 526 -19.19 -26.63 -7.01
C SER A 526 -18.02 -27.59 -6.74
N GLU A 527 -17.15 -27.24 -5.80
CA GLU A 527 -15.96 -28.04 -5.44
C GLU A 527 -16.18 -29.03 -4.29
N GLY A 528 -17.34 -29.01 -3.61
CA GLY A 528 -17.61 -29.81 -2.43
C GLY A 528 -18.47 -29.10 -1.39
N GLY A 529 -18.49 -29.62 -0.16
CA GLY A 529 -19.18 -29.01 0.98
C GLY A 529 -18.20 -28.50 2.03
N SER A 530 -18.70 -27.70 2.97
CA SER A 530 -17.91 -27.24 4.11
C SER A 530 -18.78 -26.98 5.34
N VAL A 531 -18.34 -27.48 6.51
CA VAL A 531 -18.88 -27.15 7.84
C VAL A 531 -17.93 -26.21 8.57
N GLU A 532 -18.47 -25.16 9.18
CA GLU A 532 -17.71 -24.21 9.99
C GLU A 532 -17.97 -24.40 11.47
N LEU A 533 -16.89 -24.39 12.24
CA LEU A 533 -16.90 -24.50 13.68
C LEU A 533 -16.25 -23.26 14.28
N ALA A 534 -16.93 -22.61 15.22
CA ALA A 534 -16.31 -21.65 16.11
C ALA A 534 -15.58 -22.42 17.21
N SER A 535 -14.31 -22.07 17.42
CA SER A 535 -13.49 -22.62 18.50
C SER A 535 -14.08 -22.27 19.87
N THR A 536 -14.13 -23.26 20.76
CA THR A 536 -14.36 -23.06 22.19
C THR A 536 -13.01 -22.76 22.84
N PRO A 537 -12.78 -21.56 23.42
CA PRO A 537 -11.50 -21.25 24.05
C PRO A 537 -11.24 -22.13 25.28
N GLY A 538 -10.03 -22.67 25.42
CA GLY A 538 -9.52 -23.18 26.70
C GLY A 538 -9.51 -24.69 26.91
N GLU A 539 -9.55 -25.53 25.87
CA GLU A 539 -9.31 -26.97 26.03
C GLU A 539 -7.85 -27.34 25.75
N ASP A 540 -7.18 -27.93 26.74
CA ASP A 540 -5.88 -28.57 26.55
C ASP A 540 -6.01 -29.77 25.60
N THR A 541 -5.08 -29.92 24.65
CA THR A 541 -5.09 -31.03 23.70
C THR A 541 -4.69 -32.35 24.37
N ASP A 542 -5.68 -33.08 24.88
CA ASP A 542 -5.51 -34.42 25.45
C ASP A 542 -5.78 -35.54 24.43
N GLU A 543 -5.50 -36.80 24.81
CA GLU A 543 -5.75 -37.96 23.95
C GLU A 543 -7.23 -38.10 23.57
N ALA A 544 -8.15 -37.76 24.49
CA ALA A 544 -9.57 -37.87 24.25
C ALA A 544 -10.05 -36.88 23.18
N LEU A 545 -9.52 -35.66 23.16
CA LEU A 545 -9.78 -34.65 22.14
C LEU A 545 -9.20 -35.05 20.79
N ILE A 546 -8.02 -35.67 20.75
CA ILE A 546 -7.45 -36.23 19.52
C ILE A 546 -8.38 -37.30 18.95
N ASP A 547 -8.83 -38.24 19.78
CA ASP A 547 -9.74 -39.32 19.34
C ASP A 547 -11.11 -38.79 18.92
N LYS A 548 -11.65 -37.78 19.62
CA LYS A 548 -12.86 -37.05 19.20
C LYS A 548 -12.63 -36.36 17.85
N SER A 549 -11.48 -35.73 17.63
CA SER A 549 -11.14 -35.02 16.39
C SER A 549 -11.00 -35.98 15.21
N ILE A 550 -10.39 -37.15 15.42
CA ILE A 550 -10.33 -38.22 14.41
C ILE A 550 -11.74 -38.71 14.06
N ALA A 551 -12.60 -38.94 15.06
CA ALA A 551 -13.99 -39.34 14.81
C ALA A 551 -14.79 -38.26 14.06
N PHE A 552 -14.57 -36.98 14.38
CA PHE A 552 -15.14 -35.85 13.64
C PHE A 552 -14.69 -35.84 12.19
N LEU A 553 -13.38 -35.90 11.91
CA LEU A 553 -12.87 -35.92 10.53
C LEU A 553 -13.41 -37.12 9.73
N LEU A 554 -13.62 -38.27 10.37
CA LEU A 554 -14.17 -39.45 9.71
C LEU A 554 -15.70 -39.47 9.63
N ALA A 555 -16.40 -38.47 10.18
CA ALA A 555 -17.86 -38.44 10.25
C ALA A 555 -18.53 -38.30 8.89
N GLY A 556 -18.01 -37.45 8.00
CA GLY A 556 -18.54 -37.35 6.64
C GLY A 556 -18.46 -38.68 5.88
N ARG A 557 -17.33 -39.38 6.00
CA ARG A 557 -17.17 -40.73 5.43
C ARG A 557 -18.11 -41.76 6.07
N ALA A 558 -18.29 -41.72 7.39
CA ALA A 558 -19.21 -42.60 8.09
C ALA A 558 -20.67 -42.36 7.67
N ALA A 559 -21.07 -41.10 7.47
CA ALA A 559 -22.40 -40.74 6.97
C ALA A 559 -22.65 -41.29 5.56
N GLU A 560 -21.67 -41.19 4.66
CA GLU A 560 -21.76 -41.76 3.31
C GLU A 560 -21.93 -43.28 3.35
N ILE A 561 -21.15 -44.00 4.16
CA ILE A 561 -21.29 -45.45 4.31
C ILE A 561 -22.69 -45.81 4.85
N LEU A 562 -23.17 -45.06 5.84
CA LEU A 562 -24.45 -45.34 6.50
C LEU A 562 -25.67 -45.03 5.61
N VAL A 563 -25.62 -43.97 4.79
CA VAL A 563 -26.76 -43.52 3.98
C VAL A 563 -26.70 -44.06 2.54
N LEU A 564 -25.51 -44.13 1.95
CA LEU A 564 -25.29 -44.45 0.54
C LEU A 564 -24.69 -45.86 0.33
N GLY A 565 -24.28 -46.54 1.40
CA GLY A 565 -23.71 -47.89 1.36
C GLY A 565 -22.25 -47.96 0.92
N SER A 566 -21.67 -46.88 0.41
CA SER A 566 -20.26 -46.81 0.01
C SER A 566 -19.68 -45.40 0.16
N PRO A 567 -18.40 -45.27 0.55
CA PRO A 567 -17.74 -43.99 0.68
C PRO A 567 -17.31 -43.46 -0.70
N GLY A 568 -17.39 -42.15 -0.88
CA GLY A 568 -16.92 -41.45 -2.06
C GLY A 568 -15.41 -41.15 -2.01
N VAL A 569 -14.83 -40.93 -3.19
CA VAL A 569 -13.40 -40.60 -3.34
C VAL A 569 -13.04 -39.25 -2.72
N GLY A 570 -14.00 -38.33 -2.60
CA GLY A 570 -13.79 -36.99 -2.02
C GLY A 570 -13.28 -37.01 -0.57
N SER A 571 -13.67 -38.00 0.22
CA SER A 571 -13.22 -38.16 1.62
C SER A 571 -11.73 -38.55 1.77
N GLY A 572 -11.04 -38.88 0.68
CA GLY A 572 -9.60 -39.24 0.70
C GLY A 572 -8.87 -38.93 -0.61
N GLY A 573 -9.34 -37.97 -1.40
CA GLY A 573 -8.81 -37.66 -2.75
C GLY A 573 -7.38 -37.10 -2.76
N ALA A 574 -6.87 -36.79 -3.96
CA ALA A 574 -5.48 -36.36 -4.20
C ALA A 574 -5.05 -35.00 -3.57
N ARG A 575 -5.92 -34.35 -2.78
CA ARG A 575 -5.60 -33.12 -2.06
C ARG A 575 -5.02 -33.47 -0.69
N SER A 576 -3.91 -32.82 -0.31
CA SER A 576 -3.19 -33.06 0.94
C SER A 576 -3.94 -32.65 2.21
N ASP A 577 -5.09 -32.00 2.07
CA ASP A 577 -5.94 -31.47 3.14
C ASP A 577 -7.25 -32.24 3.34
N SER A 578 -7.45 -33.38 2.66
CA SER A 578 -8.66 -34.20 2.82
C SER A 578 -8.87 -34.68 4.26
N ASP A 579 -10.12 -34.94 4.63
CA ASP A 579 -10.48 -35.42 5.97
C ASP A 579 -9.69 -36.66 6.39
N LEU A 580 -9.55 -37.65 5.50
CA LEU A 580 -8.75 -38.84 5.77
C LEU A 580 -7.25 -38.50 5.94
N ALA A 581 -6.71 -37.57 5.15
CA ALA A 581 -5.32 -37.14 5.29
C ALA A 581 -5.09 -36.45 6.65
N ARG A 582 -5.98 -35.55 7.05
CA ARG A 582 -5.94 -34.87 8.36
C ARG A 582 -6.10 -35.85 9.52
N ALA A 583 -7.02 -36.81 9.40
CA ALA A 583 -7.21 -37.84 10.42
C ALA A 583 -5.96 -38.73 10.53
N THR A 584 -5.34 -39.07 9.40
CA THR A 584 -4.10 -39.86 9.34
C THR A 584 -2.93 -39.09 9.97
N GLU A 585 -2.82 -37.79 9.71
CA GLU A 585 -1.80 -36.93 10.32
C GLU A 585 -1.98 -36.81 11.83
N LEU A 586 -3.21 -36.65 12.32
CA LEU A 586 -3.48 -36.66 13.77
C LEU A 586 -3.14 -38.01 14.41
N ALA A 587 -3.54 -39.12 13.77
CA ALA A 587 -3.17 -40.45 14.24
C ALA A 587 -1.64 -40.63 14.26
N LYS A 588 -0.93 -40.16 13.24
CA LYS A 588 0.54 -40.16 13.21
C LYS A 588 1.11 -39.36 14.38
N MET A 589 0.66 -38.11 14.57
CA MET A 589 1.17 -37.25 15.66
C MET A 589 0.89 -37.84 17.04
N ALA A 590 -0.27 -38.48 17.25
CA ALA A 590 -0.55 -39.20 18.49
C ALA A 590 0.47 -40.31 18.78
N GLU A 591 0.85 -41.06 17.74
CA GLU A 591 1.76 -42.19 17.85
C GLU A 591 3.25 -41.78 17.87
N THR A 592 3.63 -40.65 17.28
CA THR A 592 5.05 -40.26 17.10
C THR A 592 5.48 -39.00 17.84
N VAL A 593 4.58 -38.06 18.10
CA VAL A 593 4.94 -36.72 18.61
C VAL A 593 4.43 -36.51 20.03
N PHE A 594 3.15 -36.82 20.28
CA PHE A 594 2.46 -36.52 21.54
C PHE A 594 2.66 -37.60 22.62
N GLY A 595 3.09 -38.80 22.20
CA GLY A 595 3.42 -39.89 23.10
C GLY A 595 2.24 -40.66 23.68
N TYR A 596 1.09 -40.62 23.00
CA TYR A 596 -0.13 -41.38 23.34
C TYR A 596 -0.17 -42.79 22.71
N GLY A 597 0.87 -43.14 21.95
CA GLY A 597 0.89 -44.33 21.13
C GLY A 597 1.85 -45.42 21.56
N VAL A 598 2.09 -46.35 20.64
CA VAL A 598 2.98 -47.52 20.85
C VAL A 598 4.43 -47.16 21.15
N LEU A 599 4.85 -45.95 20.78
CA LEU A 599 6.20 -45.43 21.07
C LEU A 599 6.31 -44.81 22.48
N GLY A 600 5.21 -44.61 23.19
CA GLY A 600 5.19 -43.96 24.50
C GLY A 600 5.87 -42.60 24.47
N LEU A 601 6.78 -42.33 25.41
CA LEU A 601 7.46 -41.02 25.55
C LEU A 601 8.55 -40.75 24.48
N VAL A 602 8.63 -41.55 23.43
CA VAL A 602 9.61 -41.36 22.35
C VAL A 602 9.05 -40.38 21.31
N HIS A 603 9.79 -39.29 21.07
CA HIS A 603 9.42 -38.25 20.11
C HIS A 603 10.15 -38.44 18.77
N VAL A 604 9.38 -38.55 17.67
CA VAL A 604 9.87 -38.75 16.30
C VAL A 604 9.22 -37.72 15.37
N THR A 605 10.01 -36.75 14.90
CA THR A 605 9.62 -35.74 13.91
C THR A 605 9.94 -36.22 12.50
N THR A 606 9.11 -37.10 11.95
CA THR A 606 9.17 -37.42 10.51
C THR A 606 8.02 -36.75 9.76
N THR A 607 8.37 -36.01 8.71
CA THR A 607 7.41 -35.45 7.75
C THR A 607 7.02 -36.46 6.68
N ASN A 608 7.70 -37.62 6.60
CA ASN A 608 7.53 -38.59 5.52
C ASN A 608 6.92 -39.90 6.02
N ILE A 609 5.74 -40.26 5.52
CA ILE A 609 5.06 -41.51 5.88
C ILE A 609 5.85 -42.77 5.46
N ALA A 610 6.80 -42.64 4.51
CA ALA A 610 7.71 -43.73 4.17
C ALA A 610 8.72 -44.05 5.29
N GLU A 611 8.99 -43.10 6.18
CA GLU A 611 9.85 -43.31 7.35
C GLU A 611 9.06 -43.94 8.51
N VAL A 612 7.75 -43.68 8.60
CA VAL A 612 6.83 -44.37 9.52
C VAL A 612 6.86 -45.89 9.33
N VAL A 613 6.97 -46.37 8.09
CA VAL A 613 7.06 -47.81 7.77
C VAL A 613 8.30 -48.48 8.39
N ARG A 614 9.34 -47.70 8.73
CA ARG A 614 10.58 -48.21 9.32
C ARG A 614 10.42 -48.60 10.80
N TYR A 615 9.33 -48.19 11.45
CA TYR A 615 9.06 -48.48 12.85
C TYR A 615 8.01 -49.61 12.97
N PRO A 616 8.41 -50.83 13.40
CA PRO A 616 7.48 -51.94 13.55
C PRO A 616 6.34 -51.59 14.52
N GLY A 617 5.09 -51.87 14.13
CA GLY A 617 3.91 -51.67 14.98
C GLY A 617 3.24 -50.29 14.86
N LEU A 618 3.89 -49.27 14.30
CA LEU A 618 3.31 -47.93 14.17
C LEU A 618 2.12 -47.89 13.20
N LEU A 619 2.28 -48.48 12.01
CA LEU A 619 1.20 -48.53 11.02
C LEU A 619 -0.04 -49.30 11.51
N PRO A 620 0.10 -50.50 12.12
CA PRO A 620 -1.02 -51.16 12.78
C PRO A 620 -1.71 -50.30 13.84
N ALA A 621 -0.96 -49.60 14.69
CA ALA A 621 -1.52 -48.75 15.75
C ALA A 621 -2.28 -47.54 15.19
N MET A 622 -1.70 -46.84 14.21
CA MET A 622 -2.37 -45.75 13.50
C MET A 622 -3.67 -46.23 12.85
N ARG A 623 -3.64 -47.39 12.17
CA ARG A 623 -4.83 -47.99 11.55
C ARG A 623 -5.89 -48.31 12.59
N GLU A 624 -5.51 -48.90 13.72
CA GLU A 624 -6.44 -49.23 14.80
C GLU A 624 -7.12 -47.97 15.36
N ARG A 625 -6.36 -46.89 15.58
CA ARG A 625 -6.91 -45.60 16.04
C ARG A 625 -7.89 -45.01 15.02
N LEU A 626 -7.57 -45.05 13.73
CA LEU A 626 -8.48 -44.63 12.65
C LEU A 626 -9.74 -45.49 12.59
N ASP A 627 -9.62 -46.82 12.70
CA ASP A 627 -10.75 -47.76 12.69
C ASP A 627 -11.68 -47.53 13.89
N ARG A 628 -11.12 -47.24 15.08
CA ARG A 628 -11.90 -46.82 16.27
C ARG A 628 -12.63 -45.50 16.04
N GLY A 629 -11.94 -44.51 15.46
CA GLY A 629 -12.53 -43.22 15.11
C GLY A 629 -13.71 -43.35 14.14
N LEU A 630 -13.56 -44.15 13.08
CA LEU A 630 -14.63 -44.43 12.12
C LEU A 630 -15.82 -45.16 12.77
N THR A 631 -15.54 -46.14 13.63
CA THR A 631 -16.57 -46.89 14.35
C THR A 631 -17.38 -45.97 15.26
N ARG A 632 -16.69 -45.14 16.04
CA ARG A 632 -17.31 -44.13 16.91
C ARG A 632 -18.20 -43.17 16.13
N ALA A 633 -17.70 -42.65 15.01
CA ALA A 633 -18.47 -41.75 14.14
C ALA A 633 -19.73 -42.44 13.57
N ARG A 634 -19.60 -43.70 13.13
CA ARG A 634 -20.74 -44.47 12.60
C ARG A 634 -21.80 -44.76 13.65
N ASP A 635 -21.40 -45.15 14.85
CA ASP A 635 -22.34 -45.47 15.93
C ASP A 635 -23.11 -44.23 16.38
N LEU A 636 -22.41 -43.10 16.48
CA LEU A 636 -22.97 -41.78 16.73
C LEU A 636 -24.01 -41.39 15.67
N LEU A 637 -23.65 -41.48 14.38
CA LEU A 637 -24.55 -41.14 13.28
C LEU A 637 -25.74 -42.11 13.15
N THR A 638 -25.56 -43.37 13.57
CA THR A 638 -26.65 -44.35 13.61
C THR A 638 -27.67 -43.99 14.68
N HIS A 639 -27.21 -43.52 15.84
CA HIS A 639 -28.09 -43.04 16.90
C HIS A 639 -28.88 -41.78 16.47
N HIS A 640 -28.24 -40.89 15.70
CA HIS A 640 -28.82 -39.64 15.20
C HIS A 640 -29.37 -39.74 13.77
N ARG A 641 -29.81 -40.94 13.34
CA ARG A 641 -30.16 -41.17 11.92
C ARG A 641 -31.27 -40.26 11.38
N GLY A 642 -32.30 -39.99 12.18
CA GLY A 642 -33.40 -39.12 11.78
C GLY A 642 -32.96 -37.67 11.56
N GLU A 643 -32.06 -37.18 12.40
CA GLU A 643 -31.46 -35.85 12.28
C GLU A 643 -30.57 -35.75 11.04
N LEU A 644 -29.73 -36.77 10.81
CA LEU A 644 -28.86 -36.88 9.64
C LEU A 644 -29.65 -36.76 8.32
N ASP A 645 -30.75 -37.52 8.19
CA ASP A 645 -31.57 -37.50 6.99
C ASP A 645 -32.27 -36.14 6.79
N ASN A 646 -32.67 -35.47 7.87
CA ASN A 646 -33.32 -34.15 7.80
C ASN A 646 -32.33 -33.05 7.40
N LEU A 647 -31.15 -33.01 8.02
CA LEU A 647 -30.08 -32.07 7.68
C LEU A 647 -29.62 -32.25 6.23
N ALA A 648 -29.38 -33.49 5.80
CA ALA A 648 -28.97 -33.78 4.43
C ALA A 648 -30.02 -33.32 3.40
N LYS A 649 -31.32 -33.55 3.66
CA LYS A 649 -32.41 -33.06 2.78
C LYS A 649 -32.47 -31.55 2.72
N ALA A 650 -32.41 -30.89 3.87
CA ALA A 650 -32.46 -29.43 3.95
C ALA A 650 -31.25 -28.80 3.23
N LEU A 651 -30.06 -29.36 3.43
CA LEU A 651 -28.83 -28.88 2.82
C LEU A 651 -28.81 -29.15 1.31
N ASN A 652 -29.30 -30.31 0.84
CA ASN A 652 -29.43 -30.58 -0.59
C ASN A 652 -30.34 -29.57 -1.29
N LEU A 653 -31.48 -29.23 -0.66
CA LEU A 653 -32.45 -28.28 -1.21
C LEU A 653 -31.95 -26.82 -1.18
N ARG A 654 -31.45 -26.35 -0.02
CA ARG A 654 -31.10 -24.94 0.19
C ARG A 654 -29.66 -24.60 -0.22
N GLY A 655 -28.78 -25.59 -0.23
CA GLY A 655 -27.34 -25.43 -0.50
C GLY A 655 -26.56 -24.72 0.60
N TYR A 656 -27.24 -24.27 1.65
CA TYR A 656 -26.66 -23.61 2.83
C TYR A 656 -27.62 -23.73 4.01
N LEU A 657 -27.10 -23.88 5.22
CA LEU A 657 -27.83 -23.79 6.49
C LEU A 657 -27.01 -22.96 7.49
N SER A 658 -27.64 -22.01 8.18
CA SER A 658 -27.03 -21.27 9.30
C SER A 658 -27.01 -22.11 10.59
N ALA A 659 -26.31 -21.63 11.62
CA ALA A 659 -26.38 -22.19 12.97
C ALA A 659 -27.84 -22.35 13.46
N ASP A 660 -28.67 -21.31 13.29
CA ASP A 660 -30.08 -21.34 13.69
C ASP A 660 -30.90 -22.34 12.87
N ASP A 661 -30.65 -22.45 11.56
CA ASP A 661 -31.28 -23.47 10.71
C ASP A 661 -30.93 -24.88 11.19
N VAL A 662 -29.66 -25.12 11.52
CA VAL A 662 -29.17 -26.40 12.04
C VAL A 662 -29.84 -26.72 13.37
N GLU A 663 -29.86 -25.77 14.32
CA GLU A 663 -30.53 -25.94 15.60
C GLU A 663 -32.02 -26.24 15.44
N ALA A 664 -32.72 -25.49 14.59
CA ALA A 664 -34.14 -25.68 14.33
C ALA A 664 -34.46 -27.05 13.72
N ILE A 665 -33.63 -27.53 12.78
CA ILE A 665 -33.81 -28.85 12.13
C ILE A 665 -33.55 -29.98 13.12
N SER A 666 -32.57 -29.81 14.01
CA SER A 666 -32.19 -30.83 15.00
C SER A 666 -33.16 -30.94 16.18
N GLN A 667 -33.98 -29.92 16.43
CA GLN A 667 -35.02 -29.97 17.46
C GLN A 667 -36.29 -30.71 17.01
N VAL A 668 -36.43 -31.05 15.73
CA VAL A 668 -37.57 -31.83 15.22
C VAL A 668 -37.31 -33.32 15.47
N PRO A 669 -38.06 -34.01 16.36
CA PRO A 669 -37.87 -35.43 16.57
C PRO A 669 -38.15 -36.17 15.28
N GLY A 670 -37.19 -36.99 14.85
CA GLY A 670 -37.30 -37.81 13.64
C GLY A 670 -38.63 -38.55 13.64
N SER A 671 -39.41 -38.38 12.57
CA SER A 671 -40.66 -39.10 12.38
C SER A 671 -40.36 -40.59 12.20
N GLY A 672 -40.26 -41.30 13.33
CA GLY A 672 -40.36 -42.75 13.38
C GLY A 672 -41.67 -43.17 12.72
N GLY A 673 -41.58 -44.17 11.85
CA GLY A 673 -42.70 -44.63 11.03
C GLY A 673 -43.94 -45.04 11.82
N THR A 674 -45.02 -45.21 11.06
CA THR A 674 -46.37 -45.69 11.44
C THR A 674 -47.33 -44.66 12.04
N LYS A 675 -48.15 -44.02 11.18
CA LYS A 675 -49.65 -43.96 11.28
C LYS A 675 -50.34 -42.95 10.34
N ALA A 676 -49.64 -42.25 9.45
CA ALA A 676 -50.31 -41.35 8.49
C ALA A 676 -50.83 -42.04 7.21
N ALA A 677 -50.33 -43.23 6.84
CA ALA A 677 -50.73 -43.93 5.61
C ALA A 677 -52.03 -44.76 5.72
N ARG A 678 -52.70 -44.80 6.89
CA ARG A 678 -53.93 -45.58 7.08
C ARG A 678 -55.22 -44.76 7.07
N ARG A 679 -55.15 -43.41 7.05
CA ARG A 679 -56.33 -42.55 6.92
C ARG A 679 -56.69 -42.20 5.47
N HIS A 680 -55.76 -42.32 4.52
CA HIS A 680 -56.06 -42.08 3.10
C HIS A 680 -56.59 -43.30 2.33
N ARG A 681 -56.55 -44.51 2.92
CA ARG A 681 -57.07 -45.72 2.28
C ARG A 681 -58.50 -46.11 2.71
N VAL A 682 -59.04 -45.50 3.77
CA VAL A 682 -60.43 -45.76 4.23
C VAL A 682 -61.44 -44.77 3.62
N ASP A 683 -61.00 -43.59 3.17
CA ASP A 683 -61.85 -42.61 2.50
C ASP A 683 -61.98 -42.81 0.98
N GLN A 684 -61.12 -43.62 0.36
CA GLN A 684 -61.24 -43.96 -1.07
C GLN A 684 -62.14 -45.17 -1.34
N ASP A 685 -62.31 -46.10 -0.40
CA ASP A 685 -63.20 -47.26 -0.58
C ASP A 685 -64.68 -46.96 -0.26
N LYS A 686 -64.99 -45.85 0.43
CA LYS A 686 -66.38 -45.38 0.63
C LYS A 686 -66.95 -44.55 -0.54
N LYS A 687 -66.14 -44.23 -1.57
CA LYS A 687 -66.59 -43.54 -2.79
C LYS A 687 -66.70 -44.45 -4.02
N LYS A 688 -66.48 -45.76 -3.87
CA LYS A 688 -66.58 -46.76 -4.96
C LYS A 688 -67.61 -47.89 -4.73
N ALA A 689 -68.44 -47.78 -3.70
CA ALA A 689 -69.62 -48.64 -3.52
C ALA A 689 -70.88 -47.75 -3.44
N ALA A 690 -71.19 -47.14 -4.57
CA ALA A 690 -72.55 -46.89 -5.04
C ALA A 690 -72.81 -47.88 -6.18
#